data_AF-A0A0F9JA55-F1
#
_entry.id   AF-A0A0F9JA55-F1
#
_cell.length_a   1.000
_cell.length_b   1.000
_cell.length_c   1.000
_cell.angle_alpha   90.00
_cell.angle_beta   90.00
_cell.angle_gamma   90.00
#
_symmetry.space_group_name_H-M   'P 1'
#
loop_
_entity.id
_entity.type
_entity.pdbx_description
1 polymer ?
#
loop_
_entity_poly.entity_id
_entity_poly.type
_entity_poly.pdbx_seq_one_letter_code
_entity_poly.pdbx_strand_id
1 'polypeptide(L)'
;MKPIKIASTADIHFSRENQEKAFSSLDIFIQKGADEDVDLFIIAGDLFDKAVNNTANSGFPQLERIIKQMMEVAPVVVVSGTVTHDIAGCYDIFCDIEARYDFVILSPSMRYFLTFDKNIWGVPNGEQDIGSDLRPENNLLILGLPELSKEHFLADKQLGKAESDEAIKISMQKLLLGMGATRKQYPDIPCLLVCHGAIAGANISEHQILPPGGIQIGHDDLAMVGADYISLGHYHLTQQIGGLPAYYEGSVFPSDRNESDQKAFSIVTFSYPNDKRPYDAFLNIERINYPHAPRKKIVIEWAESHPIIREADANGFIVWLQIKVDRELRHTIDLPMIENRLKTLGALEGSEVEIIDNPVETIRSAEIQDATILREKVKIHAKLSSKEVAESILMKADLLELTAKEEGATNAGMHIRFKRLILQGSIGVRKGTGKAKITLDFEKYGPGLIALIAPNGSGKTAIIEQAQWFLQIFTRPGSLQTHFELKDSFRDFYFVDELTGTDYRSFLQIDGASEKGSMDCFLYHKPKGSEKWEPVSDLITGRQAGYEQEIKRLFGSVSLFLQSAFTSQKPARVIMDGKAVRLDLAEATKGMKKALFNELIGNGYLQTYSDHSKNEKDIITKDLNNDRIKIELLEGQTKAGPDKRGELLLLESSKDATEVTFENIKTKGMEIKEQVEALSIKVDKNKEIRTSIDNATKEITSYHDE
;
A
#
# COMPACT_ATOMS: atom_id res chain seq x y z
N MET A 1 28.10 53.07 9.03
CA MET A 1 27.30 52.13 9.85
C MET A 1 28.01 50.79 9.87
N LYS A 2 27.94 50.03 10.98
CA LYS A 2 28.45 48.65 11.01
C LYS A 2 27.63 47.81 10.01
N PRO A 3 28.25 46.91 9.22
CA PRO A 3 27.50 45.96 8.41
C PRO A 3 26.59 45.10 9.28
N ILE A 4 25.41 44.74 8.76
CA ILE A 4 24.48 43.83 9.43
C ILE A 4 24.68 42.45 8.83
N LYS A 5 24.92 41.44 9.66
CA LYS A 5 25.04 40.05 9.23
C LYS A 5 23.86 39.24 9.73
N ILE A 6 23.23 38.47 8.85
CA ILE A 6 22.14 37.56 9.22
C ILE A 6 22.46 36.15 8.71
N ALA A 7 22.04 35.14 9.47
CA ALA A 7 22.11 33.74 9.07
C ALA A 7 20.68 33.24 8.81
N SER A 8 20.44 32.66 7.64
CA SER A 8 19.10 32.37 7.15
C SER A 8 18.95 30.92 6.70
N THR A 9 17.96 30.21 7.26
CA THR A 9 17.61 28.82 6.96
C THR A 9 16.09 28.63 6.88
N ALA A 10 15.64 27.48 6.38
CA ALA A 10 14.24 27.09 6.26
C ALA A 10 14.10 25.56 6.27
N ASP A 11 12.86 25.05 6.33
CA ASP A 11 12.52 23.67 5.98
C ASP A 11 13.42 22.64 6.71
N ILE A 12 13.54 22.82 8.04
CA ILE A 12 14.37 21.97 8.92
C ILE A 12 13.73 20.58 9.06
N HIS A 13 12.40 20.50 9.00
CA HIS A 13 11.61 19.26 9.12
C HIS A 13 12.10 18.34 10.25
N PHE A 14 12.24 18.93 11.43
CA PHE A 14 12.64 18.19 12.62
C PHE A 14 11.61 17.12 12.96
N SER A 15 12.09 15.89 13.13
CA SER A 15 11.30 14.74 13.55
C SER A 15 12.17 13.76 14.31
N ARG A 16 11.53 12.79 14.99
CA ARG A 16 12.25 11.70 15.65
C ARG A 16 13.12 10.93 14.65
N GLU A 17 12.64 10.73 13.42
CA GLU A 17 13.32 9.95 12.39
C GLU A 17 14.48 10.72 11.74
N ASN A 18 14.38 12.05 11.67
CA ASN A 18 15.38 12.90 11.00
C ASN A 18 16.28 13.68 11.98
N GLN A 19 16.13 13.51 13.30
CA GLN A 19 16.80 14.32 14.32
C GLN A 19 18.32 14.42 14.13
N GLU A 20 19.02 13.34 13.79
CA GLU A 20 20.48 13.36 13.60
C GLU A 20 20.90 14.24 12.41
N LYS A 21 20.14 14.20 11.31
CA LYS A 21 20.39 15.04 10.13
C LYS A 21 20.05 16.50 10.42
N ALA A 22 18.96 16.75 11.14
CA ALA A 22 18.58 18.09 11.55
C ALA A 22 19.64 18.71 12.47
N PHE A 23 20.08 17.99 13.51
CA PHE A 23 21.07 18.47 14.46
C PHE A 23 22.43 18.73 13.82
N SER A 24 22.93 17.82 13.00
CA SER A 24 24.20 18.05 12.27
C SER A 24 24.15 19.30 11.37
N SER A 25 22.98 19.59 10.79
CA SER A 25 22.78 20.80 9.99
C SER A 25 22.77 22.06 10.86
N LEU A 26 21.99 22.03 11.95
CA LEU A 26 21.86 23.15 12.89
C LEU A 26 23.18 23.45 13.61
N ASP A 27 24.00 22.45 13.91
CA ASP A 27 25.32 22.64 14.53
C ASP A 27 26.23 23.49 13.63
N ILE A 28 26.28 23.20 12.32
CA ILE A 28 27.06 24.00 11.36
C ILE A 28 26.46 25.41 11.20
N PHE A 29 25.13 25.52 11.19
CA PHE A 29 24.44 26.80 11.11
C PHE A 29 24.76 27.72 12.30
N ILE A 30 24.70 27.19 13.51
CA ILE A 30 25.02 27.90 14.75
C ILE A 30 26.49 28.25 14.79
N GLN A 31 27.37 27.29 14.51
CA GLN A 31 28.81 27.50 14.56
C GLN A 31 29.23 28.61 13.60
N LYS A 32 28.76 28.56 12.35
CA LYS A 32 29.05 29.60 11.37
C LYS A 32 28.45 30.95 11.76
N GLY A 33 27.24 30.96 12.33
CA GLY A 33 26.63 32.19 12.85
C GLY A 33 27.44 32.82 13.99
N ALA A 34 27.96 31.99 14.90
CA ALA A 34 28.82 32.42 16.00
C ALA A 34 30.18 32.93 15.48
N ASP A 35 30.81 32.20 14.55
CA ASP A 35 32.10 32.57 13.95
C ASP A 35 32.02 33.90 13.20
N GLU A 36 30.88 34.18 12.56
CA GLU A 36 30.64 35.43 11.82
C GLU A 36 30.13 36.59 12.70
N ASP A 37 29.83 36.34 13.98
CA ASP A 37 29.12 37.25 14.91
C ASP A 37 27.84 37.82 14.25
N VAL A 38 26.96 36.94 13.80
CA VAL A 38 25.71 37.37 13.14
C VAL A 38 24.84 38.18 14.11
N ASP A 39 24.12 39.16 13.59
CA ASP A 39 23.22 40.02 14.34
C ASP A 39 21.81 39.41 14.46
N LEU A 40 21.47 38.42 13.63
CA LEU A 40 20.15 37.76 13.60
C LEU A 40 20.23 36.36 12.98
N PHE A 41 19.51 35.39 13.57
CA PHE A 41 19.17 34.12 12.94
C PHE A 41 17.73 34.13 12.42
N ILE A 42 17.50 33.49 11.28
CA ILE A 42 16.19 33.41 10.61
C ILE A 42 15.85 31.95 10.34
N ILE A 43 14.62 31.57 10.69
CA ILE A 43 13.99 30.30 10.31
C ILE A 43 12.76 30.64 9.47
N ALA A 44 12.80 30.42 8.16
CA ALA A 44 11.67 30.71 7.26
C ALA A 44 10.64 29.57 7.24
N GLY A 45 10.18 29.13 8.40
CA GLY A 45 9.13 28.11 8.58
C GLY A 45 9.57 26.67 8.38
N ASP A 46 8.64 25.75 8.65
CA ASP A 46 8.80 24.30 8.64
C ASP A 46 9.96 23.81 9.51
N LEU A 47 9.97 24.30 10.77
CA LEU A 47 10.89 23.77 11.78
C LEU A 47 10.60 22.30 12.05
N PHE A 48 9.32 21.92 12.12
CA PHE A 48 8.89 20.56 12.41
C PHE A 48 8.42 19.82 11.16
N ASP A 49 8.67 18.51 11.08
CA ASP A 49 8.09 17.66 10.03
C ASP A 49 6.63 17.27 10.35
N LYS A 50 6.31 17.20 11.63
CA LYS A 50 5.00 16.79 12.17
C LYS A 50 4.97 17.12 13.65
N ALA A 51 3.79 17.03 14.27
CA ALA A 51 3.65 17.18 15.70
C ALA A 51 4.64 16.26 16.47
N VAL A 52 5.45 16.86 17.33
CA VAL A 52 6.46 16.15 18.13
C VAL A 52 6.05 16.12 19.60
N ASN A 53 6.07 14.94 20.22
CA ASN A 53 5.85 14.82 21.67
C ASN A 53 7.07 15.36 22.45
N ASN A 54 6.85 16.11 23.52
CA ASN A 54 7.92 16.54 24.42
C ASN A 54 8.44 15.36 25.27
N THR A 55 9.39 14.60 24.72
CA THR A 55 10.01 13.44 25.36
C THR A 55 11.48 13.35 24.96
N ALA A 56 12.35 12.77 25.79
CA ALA A 56 13.75 12.59 25.42
C ALA A 56 13.93 11.80 24.10
N ASN A 57 13.09 10.78 23.88
CA ASN A 57 13.16 9.92 22.70
C ASN A 57 12.74 10.60 21.39
N SER A 58 12.05 11.73 21.45
CA SER A 58 11.67 12.49 20.25
C SER A 58 12.77 13.44 19.78
N GLY A 59 13.82 13.63 20.58
CA GLY A 59 14.86 14.63 20.34
C GLY A 59 14.45 16.06 20.69
N PHE A 60 13.19 16.30 21.11
CA PHE A 60 12.68 17.65 21.37
C PHE A 60 13.49 18.43 22.43
N PRO A 61 13.90 17.85 23.59
CA PRO A 61 14.74 18.56 24.55
C PRO A 61 16.12 18.94 24.01
N GLN A 62 16.64 18.20 23.02
CA GLN A 62 17.89 18.55 22.36
C GLN A 62 17.68 19.69 21.36
N LEU A 63 16.56 19.70 20.63
CA LEU A 63 16.18 20.83 19.78
C LEU A 63 16.04 22.12 20.61
N GLU A 64 15.37 22.07 21.76
CA GLU A 64 15.24 23.21 22.67
C GLU A 64 16.60 23.78 23.09
N ARG A 65 17.58 22.91 23.40
CA ARG A 65 18.95 23.33 23.73
C ARG A 65 19.66 23.97 22.54
N ILE A 66 19.48 23.44 21.34
CA ILE A 66 20.07 23.97 20.10
C ILE A 66 19.51 25.36 19.79
N ILE A 67 18.18 25.55 19.90
CA ILE A 67 17.55 26.87 19.75
C ILE A 67 18.06 27.83 20.82
N LYS A 68 18.18 27.39 22.08
CA LYS A 68 18.80 28.19 23.13
C LYS A 68 20.23 28.60 22.77
N GLN A 69 21.04 27.71 22.21
CA GLN A 69 22.41 28.04 21.77
C GLN A 69 22.44 29.10 20.66
N MET A 70 21.47 29.08 19.73
CA MET A 70 21.30 30.17 18.76
C MET A 70 21.04 31.51 19.48
N MET A 71 20.10 31.49 20.44
CA MET A 71 19.70 32.65 21.24
C MET A 71 20.81 33.19 22.17
N GLU A 72 21.87 32.42 22.44
CA GLU A 72 23.06 32.93 23.15
C GLU A 72 23.97 33.77 22.24
N VAL A 73 23.89 33.58 20.92
CA VAL A 73 24.72 34.26 19.91
C VAL A 73 24.01 35.52 19.37
N ALA A 74 22.74 35.37 18.98
CA ALA A 74 21.91 36.43 18.41
C ALA A 74 20.42 36.10 18.54
N PRO A 75 19.51 37.07 18.45
CA PRO A 75 18.07 36.78 18.43
C PRO A 75 17.70 35.87 17.25
N VAL A 76 16.62 35.12 17.42
CA VAL A 76 16.08 34.22 16.39
C VAL A 76 14.70 34.73 15.97
N VAL A 77 14.47 34.89 14.67
CA VAL A 77 13.14 35.17 14.13
C VAL A 77 12.62 33.99 13.32
N VAL A 78 11.32 33.77 13.40
CA VAL A 78 10.63 32.70 12.66
C VAL A 78 9.30 33.17 12.10
N VAL A 79 8.90 32.61 10.96
CA VAL A 79 7.50 32.61 10.49
C VAL A 79 6.97 31.19 10.55
N SER A 80 5.68 31.02 10.84
CA SER A 80 5.06 29.70 10.74
C SER A 80 5.06 29.21 9.30
N GLY A 81 5.49 27.96 9.11
CA GLY A 81 5.43 27.28 7.84
C GLY A 81 4.07 26.64 7.60
N THR A 82 4.11 25.48 6.96
CA THR A 82 2.96 24.69 6.57
C THR A 82 2.19 24.18 7.78
N VAL A 83 0.86 24.34 7.78
CA VAL A 83 -0.01 23.97 8.92
C VAL A 83 0.13 22.49 9.36
N THR A 84 0.48 21.59 8.44
CA THR A 84 0.71 20.17 8.75
C THR A 84 2.06 19.89 9.40
N HIS A 85 3.01 20.79 9.22
CA HIS A 85 4.38 20.73 9.72
C HIS A 85 4.47 21.53 11.03
N ASP A 86 4.21 22.83 10.95
CA ASP A 86 4.18 23.78 12.06
C ASP A 86 2.74 24.01 12.55
N ILE A 87 2.29 23.14 13.46
CA ILE A 87 0.97 23.30 14.08
C ILE A 87 0.88 24.59 14.90
N ALA A 88 -0.30 25.20 14.97
CA ALA A 88 -0.51 26.44 15.73
C ALA A 88 0.01 26.34 17.17
N GLY A 89 0.86 27.29 17.57
CA GLY A 89 1.50 27.35 18.89
C GLY A 89 2.75 26.49 19.07
N CYS A 90 3.24 25.78 18.03
CA CYS A 90 4.43 24.93 18.16
C CYS A 90 5.72 25.70 18.51
N TYR A 91 5.75 27.01 18.24
CA TYR A 91 6.90 27.88 18.50
C TYR A 91 6.87 28.55 19.87
N ASP A 92 5.71 28.61 20.54
CA ASP A 92 5.51 29.41 21.76
C ASP A 92 6.48 29.02 22.87
N ILE A 93 6.79 27.72 22.96
CA ILE A 93 7.75 27.18 23.92
C ILE A 93 9.16 27.76 23.78
N PHE A 94 9.58 28.18 22.59
CA PHE A 94 10.89 28.79 22.39
C PHE A 94 10.91 30.26 22.82
N CYS A 95 9.77 30.95 22.82
CA CYS A 95 9.65 32.31 23.33
C CYS A 95 9.82 32.38 24.86
N ASP A 96 9.53 31.29 25.56
CA ASP A 96 9.67 31.18 27.02
C ASP A 96 11.10 30.80 27.47
N ILE A 97 12.03 30.56 26.54
CA ILE A 97 13.40 30.18 26.85
C ILE A 97 14.17 31.39 27.39
N GLU A 98 14.65 31.29 28.63
CA GLU A 98 15.60 32.26 29.18
C GLU A 98 16.99 32.07 28.55
N ALA A 99 17.38 33.00 27.68
CA ALA A 99 18.70 33.10 27.04
C ALA A 99 19.14 34.58 26.96
N ARG A 100 20.29 34.85 26.34
CA ARG A 100 20.80 36.23 26.15
C ARG A 100 19.93 37.08 25.21
N TYR A 101 19.36 36.49 24.17
CA TYR A 101 18.50 37.16 23.19
C TYR A 101 17.19 36.38 22.98
N ASP A 102 16.21 37.04 22.38
CA ASP A 102 14.85 36.52 22.26
C ASP A 102 14.63 35.63 21.03
N PHE A 103 13.62 34.76 21.12
CA PHE A 103 13.02 34.04 20.00
C PHE A 103 11.68 34.70 19.64
N VAL A 104 11.57 35.24 18.43
CA VAL A 104 10.45 36.10 18.01
C VAL A 104 9.69 35.48 16.83
N ILE A 105 8.40 35.21 17.04
CA ILE A 105 7.49 34.77 15.98
C ILE A 105 6.98 36.03 15.24
N LEU A 106 7.27 36.10 13.95
CA LEU A 106 6.90 37.25 13.11
C LEU A 106 5.45 37.11 12.61
N SER A 107 4.66 38.16 12.84
CA SER A 107 3.27 38.25 12.38
C SER A 107 3.12 39.24 11.21
N PRO A 108 2.24 38.97 10.23
CA PRO A 108 1.94 39.92 9.15
C PRO A 108 1.23 41.19 9.61
N SER A 109 0.63 41.19 10.81
CA SER A 109 -0.02 42.36 11.41
C SER A 109 0.95 43.30 12.15
N MET A 110 2.22 42.92 12.24
CA MET A 110 3.26 43.63 12.98
C MET A 110 4.38 44.05 12.02
N ARG A 111 5.15 45.06 12.43
CA ARG A 111 6.47 45.38 11.89
C ARG A 111 7.49 45.28 13.01
N TYR A 112 8.66 44.75 12.71
CA TYR A 112 9.69 44.50 13.71
C TYR A 112 10.97 45.25 13.36
N PHE A 113 11.75 45.60 14.37
CA PHE A 113 13.02 46.31 14.20
C PHE A 113 14.12 45.60 14.98
N LEU A 114 15.26 45.37 14.33
CA LEU A 114 16.49 44.98 15.00
C LEU A 114 17.30 46.22 15.36
N THR A 115 17.71 46.31 16.61
CA THR A 115 18.55 47.39 17.14
C THR A 115 20.04 47.01 17.09
N PHE A 116 20.96 47.98 17.23
CA PHE A 116 22.41 47.69 17.22
C PHE A 116 22.90 46.79 18.37
N ASP A 117 22.17 46.74 19.49
CA ASP A 117 22.44 45.85 20.62
C ASP A 117 21.76 44.48 20.49
N LYS A 118 21.28 44.13 19.28
CA LYS A 118 20.64 42.86 18.91
C LYS A 118 19.33 42.57 19.67
N ASN A 119 18.57 43.61 20.03
CA ASN A 119 17.20 43.46 20.53
C ASN A 119 16.19 43.58 19.38
N ILE A 120 15.05 42.91 19.52
CA ILE A 120 13.94 42.97 18.55
C ILE A 120 12.74 43.67 19.18
N TRP A 121 12.24 44.70 18.51
CA TRP A 121 11.04 45.42 18.93
C TRP A 121 9.93 45.30 17.88
N GLY A 122 8.73 44.90 18.31
CA GLY A 122 7.56 44.73 17.45
C GLY A 122 6.51 45.83 17.66
N VAL A 123 5.93 46.33 16.57
CA VAL A 123 4.87 47.36 16.56
C VAL A 123 3.70 46.91 15.70
N PRO A 124 2.45 47.05 16.18
CA PRO A 124 1.28 46.83 15.33
C PRO A 124 1.27 47.76 14.12
N ASN A 125 0.93 47.20 12.95
CA ASN A 125 0.79 47.98 11.72
C ASN A 125 -0.32 49.04 11.87
N GLY A 126 0.01 50.30 11.57
CA GLY A 126 -0.92 51.43 11.66
C GLY A 126 -0.91 52.20 12.98
N GLU A 127 -0.26 51.69 14.03
CA GLU A 127 0.00 52.47 15.25
C GLU A 127 1.21 53.40 15.08
N GLN A 128 1.19 54.56 15.73
CA GLN A 128 2.34 55.47 15.77
C GLN A 128 3.45 54.86 16.62
N ASP A 129 4.70 55.00 16.17
CA ASP A 129 5.86 54.58 16.94
C ASP A 129 5.83 55.25 18.33
N ILE A 130 6.15 54.50 19.38
CA ILE A 130 6.20 55.00 20.75
C ILE A 130 7.34 56.02 20.87
N GLY A 131 7.03 57.30 20.63
CA GLY A 131 7.90 58.46 20.89
C GLY A 131 9.14 58.57 20.00
N SER A 132 9.30 59.73 19.34
CA SER A 132 10.50 60.08 18.56
C SER A 132 11.83 60.02 19.34
N ASP A 133 11.76 60.07 20.67
CA ASP A 133 12.90 60.07 21.58
C ASP A 133 13.37 58.64 21.96
N LEU A 134 12.62 57.61 21.55
CA LEU A 134 12.92 56.19 21.64
C LEU A 134 12.99 55.58 20.24
N ARG A 135 13.60 56.26 19.27
CA ARG A 135 14.18 55.54 18.14
C ARG A 135 15.49 54.94 18.69
N PRO A 136 15.55 53.64 19.06
CA PRO A 136 16.85 53.00 19.05
C PRO A 136 17.47 53.31 17.70
N GLU A 137 18.79 53.37 17.65
CA GLU A 137 19.49 53.41 16.38
C GLU A 137 19.08 52.12 15.61
N ASN A 138 17.98 52.18 14.86
CA ASN A 138 17.33 51.02 14.25
C ASN A 138 18.18 50.61 13.07
N ASN A 139 18.56 49.34 13.02
CA ASN A 139 19.52 48.85 12.04
C ASN A 139 18.83 48.11 10.89
N LEU A 140 17.74 47.38 11.16
CA LEU A 140 17.02 46.57 10.15
C LEU A 140 15.51 46.55 10.41
N LEU A 141 14.70 46.81 9.39
CA LEU A 141 13.26 46.53 9.38
C LEU A 141 13.04 45.05 9.05
N ILE A 142 12.20 44.36 9.82
CA ILE A 142 11.86 42.94 9.64
C ILE A 142 10.34 42.82 9.48
N LEU A 143 9.93 42.17 8.39
CA LEU A 143 8.54 41.84 8.07
C LEU A 143 8.40 40.32 8.01
N GLY A 144 7.26 39.79 8.46
CA GLY A 144 6.97 38.35 8.44
C GLY A 144 5.72 38.01 7.65
N LEU A 145 5.80 36.97 6.84
CA LEU A 145 4.69 36.40 6.10
C LEU A 145 4.67 34.86 6.26
N PRO A 146 3.88 34.30 7.19
CA PRO A 146 3.75 32.85 7.34
C PRO A 146 2.99 32.25 6.15
N GLU A 147 2.94 30.91 6.07
CA GLU A 147 2.10 30.26 5.06
C GLU A 147 0.62 30.63 5.29
N LEU A 148 0.01 31.29 4.31
CA LEU A 148 -1.40 31.64 4.38
C LEU A 148 -2.24 30.53 3.76
N SER A 149 -3.18 30.00 4.54
CA SER A 149 -4.19 29.04 4.07
C SER A 149 -5.44 29.76 3.54
N LYS A 150 -6.30 29.03 2.81
CA LYS A 150 -7.60 29.56 2.38
C LYS A 150 -8.47 29.99 3.57
N GLU A 151 -8.35 29.31 4.71
CA GLU A 151 -9.11 29.61 5.92
C GLU A 151 -8.75 31.00 6.47
N HIS A 152 -7.48 31.40 6.38
CA HIS A 152 -7.02 32.73 6.81
C HIS A 152 -7.75 33.87 6.09
N PHE A 153 -8.13 33.66 4.81
CA PHE A 153 -8.82 34.68 4.01
C PHE A 153 -10.34 34.53 3.97
N LEU A 154 -10.87 33.35 4.30
CA LEU A 154 -12.28 32.98 4.12
C LEU A 154 -13.04 32.74 5.42
N ALA A 155 -12.42 32.97 6.59
CA ALA A 155 -12.99 32.68 7.91
C ALA A 155 -14.45 33.16 8.13
N ASP A 156 -14.91 34.19 7.39
CA ASP A 156 -16.25 34.78 7.52
C ASP A 156 -17.11 34.80 6.23
N LYS A 157 -16.74 34.09 5.16
CA LYS A 157 -17.44 34.21 3.86
C LYS A 157 -17.80 32.86 3.22
N GLN A 158 -19.11 32.63 3.01
CA GLN A 158 -19.60 31.56 2.11
C GLN A 158 -19.53 32.06 0.66
N LEU A 159 -18.48 31.69 -0.07
CA LEU A 159 -18.27 32.04 -1.48
C LEU A 159 -18.19 30.78 -2.36
N GLY A 160 -18.56 30.90 -3.64
CA GLY A 160 -18.31 29.86 -4.63
C GLY A 160 -16.81 29.67 -4.90
N LYS A 161 -16.37 28.51 -5.40
CA LYS A 161 -14.95 28.16 -5.57
C LYS A 161 -14.13 29.15 -6.43
N ALA A 162 -14.71 29.68 -7.50
CA ALA A 162 -14.02 30.66 -8.36
C ALA A 162 -13.93 32.03 -7.69
N GLU A 163 -15.01 32.47 -7.04
CA GLU A 163 -15.05 33.73 -6.28
C GLU A 163 -14.12 33.69 -5.06
N SER A 164 -13.94 32.52 -4.45
CA SER A 164 -13.02 32.34 -3.31
C SER A 164 -11.56 32.49 -3.71
N ASP A 165 -11.15 31.94 -4.86
CA ASP A 165 -9.75 32.00 -5.30
C ASP A 165 -9.37 33.44 -5.73
N GLU A 166 -10.28 34.17 -6.37
CA GLU A 166 -10.09 35.58 -6.70
C GLU A 166 -10.04 36.48 -5.45
N ALA A 167 -10.93 36.23 -4.48
CA ALA A 167 -10.94 36.95 -3.20
C ALA A 167 -9.66 36.74 -2.40
N ILE A 168 -9.12 35.51 -2.41
CA ILE A 168 -7.82 35.18 -1.80
C ILE A 168 -6.70 35.98 -2.48
N LYS A 169 -6.65 35.98 -3.81
CA LYS A 169 -5.61 36.70 -4.56
C LYS A 169 -5.64 38.20 -4.26
N ILE A 170 -6.82 38.83 -4.27
CA ILE A 170 -6.99 40.24 -3.93
C ILE A 170 -6.54 40.52 -2.49
N SER A 171 -6.83 39.62 -1.56
CA SER A 171 -6.47 39.80 -0.15
C SER A 171 -4.96 39.66 0.08
N MET A 172 -4.31 38.70 -0.60
CA MET A 172 -2.85 38.56 -0.62
C MET A 172 -2.19 39.83 -1.20
N GLN A 173 -2.70 40.34 -2.32
CA GLN A 173 -2.21 41.58 -2.93
C GLN A 173 -2.32 42.77 -1.98
N LYS A 174 -3.45 42.91 -1.28
CA LYS A 174 -3.63 43.98 -0.27
C LYS A 174 -2.63 43.85 0.89
N LEU A 175 -2.37 42.63 1.34
CA LEU A 175 -1.41 42.38 2.41
C LEU A 175 0.01 42.80 1.99
N LEU A 176 0.47 42.33 0.83
CA LEU A 176 1.79 42.67 0.29
C LEU A 176 1.91 44.17 -0.03
N LEU A 177 0.85 44.80 -0.52
CA LEU A 177 0.80 46.25 -0.72
C LEU A 177 0.92 47.02 0.62
N GLY A 178 0.26 46.51 1.67
CA GLY A 178 0.39 47.05 3.03
C GLY A 178 1.82 46.94 3.54
N MET A 179 2.48 45.80 3.34
CA MET A 179 3.90 45.61 3.67
C MET A 179 4.81 46.57 2.89
N GLY A 180 4.56 46.77 1.59
CA GLY A 180 5.27 47.76 0.78
C GLY A 180 5.04 49.21 1.25
N ALA A 181 3.85 49.53 1.74
CA ALA A 181 3.57 50.82 2.37
C ALA A 181 4.36 51.00 3.68
N THR A 182 4.46 49.95 4.50
CA THR A 182 5.31 49.94 5.70
C THR A 182 6.78 50.14 5.34
N ARG A 183 7.32 49.39 4.35
CA ARG A 183 8.70 49.57 3.86
C ARG A 183 9.00 51.01 3.46
N LYS A 184 8.05 51.67 2.78
CA LYS A 184 8.18 53.07 2.34
C LYS A 184 8.24 54.08 3.49
N GLN A 185 7.73 53.76 4.68
CA GLN A 185 7.83 54.62 5.87
C GLN A 185 9.23 54.60 6.49
N TYR A 186 10.00 53.54 6.23
CA TYR A 186 11.37 53.37 6.74
C TYR A 186 12.36 53.24 5.58
N PRO A 187 12.45 54.25 4.69
CA PRO A 187 13.25 54.18 3.48
C PRO A 187 14.76 54.14 3.82
N ASP A 188 15.16 54.72 4.96
CA ASP A 188 16.55 54.87 5.41
C ASP A 188 17.13 53.65 6.15
N ILE A 189 16.44 52.51 6.22
CA ILE A 189 17.02 51.28 6.80
C ILE A 189 16.77 50.11 5.84
N PRO A 190 17.66 49.09 5.82
CA PRO A 190 17.40 47.88 5.07
C PRO A 190 16.15 47.18 5.59
N CYS A 191 15.53 46.41 4.72
CA CYS A 191 14.36 45.62 5.01
C CYS A 191 14.56 44.15 4.67
N LEU A 192 14.35 43.32 5.68
CA LEU A 192 14.22 41.87 5.57
C LEU A 192 12.75 41.49 5.52
N LEU A 193 12.35 40.68 4.54
CA LEU A 193 11.10 39.93 4.58
C LEU A 193 11.42 38.46 4.82
N VAL A 194 10.84 37.86 5.85
CA VAL A 194 10.85 36.42 6.07
C VAL A 194 9.50 35.88 5.63
N CYS A 195 9.49 34.94 4.69
CA CYS A 195 8.26 34.45 4.08
C CYS A 195 8.30 32.93 3.92
N HIS A 196 7.21 32.25 4.27
CA HIS A 196 7.03 30.83 3.96
C HIS A 196 5.84 30.67 3.00
N GLY A 197 6.09 30.14 1.81
CA GLY A 197 5.02 29.87 0.85
C GLY A 197 5.50 29.72 -0.60
N ALA A 198 4.57 29.33 -1.47
CA ALA A 198 4.84 29.08 -2.89
C ALA A 198 4.95 30.38 -3.70
N ILE A 199 6.11 30.66 -4.31
CA ILE A 199 6.29 31.79 -5.22
C ILE A 199 6.11 31.36 -6.68
N ALA A 200 5.34 32.13 -7.44
CA ALA A 200 5.14 31.90 -8.87
C ALA A 200 6.47 31.94 -9.65
N GLY A 201 6.73 30.90 -10.44
CA GLY A 201 7.92 30.79 -11.27
C GLY A 201 9.14 30.15 -10.59
N ALA A 202 9.02 29.71 -9.32
CA ALA A 202 10.06 28.91 -8.68
C ALA A 202 10.03 27.45 -9.14
N ASN A 203 11.20 26.80 -9.08
CA ASN A 203 11.34 25.38 -9.37
C ASN A 203 11.02 24.55 -8.12
N ILE A 204 10.39 23.40 -8.31
CA ILE A 204 10.09 22.45 -7.23
C ILE A 204 10.97 21.22 -7.47
N SER A 205 11.51 20.63 -6.40
CA SER A 205 12.20 19.34 -6.51
C SER A 205 11.26 18.28 -7.10
N GLU A 206 11.75 17.42 -8.00
CA GLU A 206 10.92 16.51 -8.84
C GLU A 206 9.84 15.71 -8.08
N HIS A 207 10.06 15.44 -6.79
CA HIS A 207 9.20 14.60 -5.97
C HIS A 207 8.72 15.25 -4.68
N GLN A 208 8.94 16.57 -4.50
CA GLN A 208 8.39 17.26 -3.34
C GLN A 208 6.86 17.25 -3.41
N ILE A 209 6.22 16.66 -2.40
CA ILE A 209 4.76 16.58 -2.32
C ILE A 209 4.26 17.84 -1.62
N LEU A 210 3.56 18.69 -2.36
CA LEU A 210 2.93 19.89 -1.80
C LEU A 210 1.53 19.58 -1.27
N PRO A 211 1.13 20.14 -0.11
CA PRO A 211 -0.24 20.03 0.38
C PRO A 211 -1.26 20.57 -0.63
N PRO A 212 -2.43 19.92 -0.79
CA PRO A 212 -3.46 20.40 -1.69
C PRO A 212 -4.06 21.71 -1.18
N GLY A 213 -4.12 22.72 -2.05
CA GLY A 213 -4.84 23.98 -1.78
C GLY A 213 -3.99 25.16 -1.32
N GLY A 214 -2.65 25.04 -1.36
CA GLY A 214 -1.71 26.15 -1.10
C GLY A 214 -1.94 27.35 -2.02
N ILE A 215 -1.76 28.55 -1.47
CA ILE A 215 -1.91 29.82 -2.19
C ILE A 215 -0.55 30.19 -2.77
N GLN A 216 -0.50 30.43 -4.08
CA GLN A 216 0.72 30.90 -4.73
C GLN A 216 0.79 32.43 -4.73
N ILE A 217 1.93 32.96 -4.29
CA ILE A 217 2.24 34.39 -4.31
C ILE A 217 2.79 34.75 -5.70
N GLY A 218 2.21 35.78 -6.32
CA GLY A 218 2.67 36.30 -7.60
C GLY A 218 4.06 36.93 -7.49
N HIS A 219 4.90 36.74 -8.51
CA HIS A 219 6.24 37.32 -8.58
C HIS A 219 6.22 38.85 -8.42
N ASP A 220 5.39 39.54 -9.23
CA ASP A 220 5.24 41.00 -9.15
C ASP A 220 4.67 41.45 -7.80
N ASP A 221 3.72 40.69 -7.23
CA ASP A 221 3.11 41.01 -5.94
C ASP A 221 4.16 40.98 -4.81
N LEU A 222 5.07 39.99 -4.83
CA LEU A 222 6.19 39.91 -3.89
C LEU A 222 7.17 41.06 -4.10
N ALA A 223 7.45 41.42 -5.35
CA ALA A 223 8.34 42.53 -5.70
C ALA A 223 7.85 43.88 -5.13
N MET A 224 6.53 44.07 -5.02
CA MET A 224 5.94 45.31 -4.50
C MET A 224 6.29 45.61 -3.04
N VAL A 225 6.71 44.61 -2.26
CA VAL A 225 7.13 44.82 -0.86
C VAL A 225 8.37 45.72 -0.81
N GLY A 226 9.26 45.63 -1.80
CA GLY A 226 10.49 46.43 -1.85
C GLY A 226 11.48 46.09 -0.73
N ALA A 227 11.45 44.85 -0.24
CA ALA A 227 12.45 44.34 0.70
C ALA A 227 13.82 44.17 0.01
N ASP A 228 14.88 44.41 0.77
CA ASP A 228 16.26 44.34 0.29
C ASP A 228 16.81 42.90 0.32
N TYR A 229 16.26 42.05 1.20
CA TYR A 229 16.43 40.59 1.17
C TYR A 229 15.11 39.92 1.55
N ILE A 230 14.74 38.86 0.83
CA ILE A 230 13.57 38.04 1.09
C ILE A 230 14.03 36.60 1.34
N SER A 231 13.97 36.18 2.60
CA SER A 231 14.22 34.80 2.99
C SER A 231 12.96 33.98 2.75
N LEU A 232 13.05 32.96 1.89
CA LEU A 232 11.94 32.08 1.55
C LEU A 232 12.16 30.67 2.12
N GLY A 233 11.11 30.09 2.68
CA GLY A 233 10.94 28.65 2.91
C GLY A 233 9.71 28.13 2.19
N HIS A 234 9.54 26.80 2.15
CA HIS A 234 8.48 25.98 1.55
C HIS A 234 8.99 25.06 0.43
N TYR A 235 9.92 25.54 -0.41
CA TYR A 235 10.52 24.71 -1.47
C TYR A 235 11.91 24.26 -1.06
N HIS A 236 12.12 22.95 -1.06
CA HIS A 236 13.35 22.33 -0.56
C HIS A 236 14.57 22.55 -1.47
N LEU A 237 14.35 23.05 -2.69
CA LEU A 237 15.40 23.38 -3.64
C LEU A 237 15.93 24.78 -3.37
N THR A 238 17.22 24.85 -3.06
CA THR A 238 17.95 26.13 -2.90
C THR A 238 17.96 26.89 -4.22
N GLN A 239 17.38 28.08 -4.27
CA GLN A 239 17.32 28.88 -5.50
C GLN A 239 17.02 30.36 -5.24
N GLN A 240 17.33 31.21 -6.23
CA GLN A 240 16.88 32.59 -6.27
C GLN A 240 15.69 32.71 -7.21
N ILE A 241 14.69 33.52 -6.84
CA ILE A 241 13.59 33.90 -7.72
C ILE A 241 14.08 34.92 -8.74
N GLY A 242 13.88 34.62 -10.02
CA GLY A 242 14.44 35.39 -11.14
C GLY A 242 14.23 36.91 -11.01
N GLY A 243 15.31 37.65 -10.81
CA GLY A 243 15.31 39.12 -10.76
C GLY A 243 14.83 39.75 -9.44
N LEU A 244 14.50 38.95 -8.42
CA LEU A 244 14.14 39.45 -7.09
C LEU A 244 15.26 39.16 -6.09
N PRO A 245 15.41 39.96 -5.01
CA PRO A 245 16.27 39.63 -3.89
C PRO A 245 15.62 38.55 -3.00
N ALA A 246 15.00 37.54 -3.61
CA ALA A 246 14.24 36.50 -2.93
C ALA A 246 14.85 35.13 -3.14
N TYR A 247 15.09 34.44 -2.04
CA TYR A 247 15.93 33.26 -2.00
C TYR A 247 15.25 32.16 -1.18
N TYR A 248 14.92 31.05 -1.83
CA TYR A 248 14.62 29.84 -1.08
C TYR A 248 15.90 29.32 -0.45
N GLU A 249 15.88 29.13 0.86
CA GLU A 249 17.00 28.54 1.59
C GLU A 249 17.11 27.05 1.32
N GLY A 250 15.99 26.40 1.00
CA GLY A 250 15.93 24.96 0.80
C GLY A 250 15.93 24.19 2.11
N SER A 251 15.79 22.87 2.03
CA SER A 251 15.80 21.98 3.19
C SER A 251 17.22 21.83 3.76
N VAL A 252 17.33 21.67 5.08
CA VAL A 252 18.64 21.57 5.73
C VAL A 252 19.36 20.24 5.47
N PHE A 253 18.62 19.21 5.07
CA PHE A 253 19.14 17.93 4.58
C PHE A 253 18.26 17.41 3.44
N PRO A 254 18.76 16.50 2.58
CA PRO A 254 17.94 15.95 1.51
C PRO A 254 16.89 14.97 2.06
N SER A 255 15.61 15.40 2.01
CA SER A 255 14.47 14.67 2.58
C SER A 255 14.12 13.40 1.81
N ASP A 256 14.37 13.39 0.50
CA ASP A 256 14.19 12.22 -0.36
C ASP A 256 15.41 11.95 -1.27
N ARG A 257 15.34 10.85 -2.04
CA ARG A 257 16.43 10.39 -2.92
C ARG A 257 16.64 11.25 -4.16
N ASN A 258 15.69 12.09 -4.51
CA ASN A 258 15.70 12.90 -5.73
C ASN A 258 16.08 14.36 -5.46
N GLU A 259 16.15 14.79 -4.21
CA GLU A 259 16.80 16.04 -3.83
C GLU A 259 18.33 15.93 -4.04
N SER A 260 18.76 16.33 -5.23
CA SER A 260 20.14 16.23 -5.71
C SER A 260 21.01 17.47 -5.45
N ASP A 261 20.41 18.58 -5.04
CA ASP A 261 21.13 19.81 -4.78
C ASP A 261 22.00 19.71 -3.52
N GLN A 262 23.12 20.44 -3.52
CA GLN A 262 23.91 20.63 -2.31
C GLN A 262 23.10 21.50 -1.35
N LYS A 263 22.70 20.92 -0.21
CA LYS A 263 21.97 21.66 0.82
C LYS A 263 22.87 22.72 1.44
N ALA A 264 22.31 23.91 1.63
CA ALA A 264 23.04 25.07 2.12
C ALA A 264 22.11 26.04 2.85
N PHE A 265 22.71 27.00 3.54
CA PHE A 265 22.02 28.16 4.11
C PHE A 265 22.74 29.44 3.68
N SER A 266 22.12 30.59 3.95
CA SER A 266 22.70 31.89 3.59
C SER A 266 23.28 32.61 4.79
N ILE A 267 24.52 33.10 4.65
CA ILE A 267 25.02 34.24 5.42
C ILE A 267 24.86 35.48 4.56
N VAL A 268 24.07 36.43 5.02
CA VAL A 268 23.74 37.65 4.27
C VAL A 268 24.30 38.85 5.00
N THR A 269 25.08 39.67 4.30
CA THR A 269 25.68 40.88 4.86
C THR A 269 25.13 42.11 4.14
N PHE A 270 24.46 42.98 4.88
CA PHE A 270 24.11 44.32 4.45
C PHE A 270 25.29 45.25 4.71
N SER A 271 25.96 45.69 3.65
CA SER A 271 27.13 46.58 3.73
C SER A 271 26.80 47.96 3.19
N TYR A 272 27.35 49.01 3.80
CA TYR A 272 27.09 50.39 3.41
C TYR A 272 28.36 51.03 2.84
N PRO A 273 28.33 51.65 1.65
CA PRO A 273 29.47 52.43 1.17
C PRO A 273 29.74 53.63 2.09
N ASN A 274 31.03 53.86 2.39
CA ASN A 274 31.49 54.92 3.28
C ASN A 274 30.80 56.27 3.00
N ASP A 275 30.22 56.87 4.04
CA ASP A 275 29.56 58.19 4.09
C ASP A 275 28.36 58.43 3.16
N LYS A 276 27.80 57.39 2.52
CA LYS A 276 26.56 57.52 1.72
C LYS A 276 25.35 56.96 2.45
N ARG A 277 24.18 57.53 2.10
CA ARG A 277 22.89 57.19 2.72
C ARG A 277 22.60 55.68 2.59
N PRO A 278 21.84 55.08 3.53
CA PRO A 278 21.52 53.66 3.59
C PRO A 278 20.87 53.03 2.34
N TYR A 279 20.41 53.85 1.37
CA TYR A 279 19.86 53.41 0.09
C TYR A 279 20.85 52.70 -0.85
N ASP A 280 22.15 52.88 -0.64
CA ASP A 280 23.20 52.24 -1.46
C ASP A 280 23.74 50.95 -0.79
N ALA A 281 22.96 50.31 0.09
CA ALA A 281 23.40 49.08 0.75
C ALA A 281 23.68 47.99 -0.29
N PHE A 282 24.92 47.47 -0.29
CA PHE A 282 25.30 46.33 -1.10
C PHE A 282 25.04 45.06 -0.30
N LEU A 283 24.30 44.14 -0.92
CA LEU A 283 24.00 42.85 -0.35
C LEU A 283 25.07 41.85 -0.80
N ASN A 284 25.75 41.23 0.17
CA ASN A 284 26.60 40.06 -0.09
C ASN A 284 25.92 38.82 0.49
N ILE A 285 25.72 37.80 -0.34
CA ILE A 285 25.11 36.52 0.07
C ILE A 285 26.16 35.43 -0.14
N GLU A 286 26.56 34.80 0.96
CA GLU A 286 27.44 33.63 0.94
C GLU A 286 26.61 32.39 1.26
N ARG A 287 26.67 31.38 0.37
CA ARG A 287 26.00 30.09 0.58
C ARG A 287 26.96 29.14 1.27
N ILE A 288 26.56 28.66 2.45
CA ILE A 288 27.36 27.74 3.27
C ILE A 288 26.71 26.36 3.21
N ASN A 289 27.48 25.37 2.80
CA ASN A 289 26.98 24.00 2.68
C ASN A 289 26.70 23.40 4.06
N TYR A 290 25.56 22.73 4.17
CA TYR A 290 25.29 21.78 5.25
C TYR A 290 26.18 20.54 5.09
N PRO A 291 26.40 19.74 6.15
CA PRO A 291 27.30 18.58 6.12
C PRO A 291 26.69 17.35 5.44
N HIS A 292 25.81 17.56 4.45
CA HIS A 292 25.19 16.53 3.65
C HIS A 292 25.74 16.61 2.23
N ALA A 293 26.37 15.53 1.79
CA ALA A 293 26.89 15.45 0.43
C ALA A 293 25.73 15.51 -0.59
N PRO A 294 25.98 16.10 -1.78
CA PRO A 294 24.96 16.19 -2.80
C PRO A 294 24.64 14.79 -3.36
N ARG A 295 23.39 14.58 -3.76
CA ARG A 295 22.94 13.30 -4.30
C ARG A 295 22.87 13.35 -5.81
N LYS A 296 23.05 12.22 -6.49
CA LYS A 296 22.82 12.15 -7.94
C LYS A 296 22.12 10.86 -8.32
N LYS A 297 20.97 10.99 -8.99
CA LYS A 297 20.27 9.86 -9.58
C LYS A 297 20.79 9.65 -11.00
N ILE A 298 21.21 8.42 -11.30
CA ILE A 298 21.66 8.01 -12.62
C ILE A 298 20.73 6.89 -13.07
N VAL A 299 20.09 7.04 -14.23
CA VAL A 299 19.25 5.99 -14.82
C VAL A 299 19.95 5.47 -16.07
N ILE A 300 20.21 4.17 -16.12
CA ILE A 300 20.86 3.52 -17.26
C ILE A 300 19.97 2.39 -17.79
N GLU A 301 19.92 2.23 -19.11
CA GLU A 301 19.32 1.06 -19.77
C GLU A 301 20.41 0.01 -19.98
N TRP A 302 20.19 -1.19 -19.46
CA TRP A 302 21.11 -2.32 -19.57
C TRP A 302 20.91 -3.05 -20.89
N ALA A 303 21.88 -2.91 -21.78
CA ALA A 303 21.90 -3.53 -23.10
C ALA A 303 23.26 -4.18 -23.37
N GLU A 304 23.38 -4.93 -24.47
CA GLU A 304 24.61 -5.65 -24.85
C GLU A 304 25.88 -4.77 -24.86
N SER A 305 25.73 -3.48 -25.21
CA SER A 305 26.84 -2.51 -25.27
C SER A 305 27.23 -1.89 -23.93
N HIS A 306 26.65 -2.33 -22.80
CA HIS A 306 26.88 -1.88 -21.42
C HIS A 306 27.01 -0.35 -21.23
N PRO A 307 26.01 0.34 -20.66
CA PRO A 307 26.05 1.78 -20.47
C PRO A 307 27.27 2.23 -19.63
N ILE A 308 27.92 3.33 -20.04
CA ILE A 308 29.12 3.87 -19.38
C ILE A 308 28.72 4.89 -18.32
N ILE A 309 29.03 4.61 -17.06
CA ILE A 309 28.99 5.59 -15.96
C ILE A 309 30.27 6.43 -16.01
N ARG A 310 30.14 7.75 -16.13
CA ARG A 310 31.28 8.67 -16.19
C ARG A 310 31.72 9.07 -14.78
N GLU A 311 33.01 9.34 -14.61
CA GLU A 311 33.57 9.81 -13.33
C GLU A 311 32.92 11.11 -12.86
N ALA A 312 32.65 12.05 -13.77
CA ALA A 312 31.96 13.31 -13.46
C ALA A 312 30.51 13.14 -12.95
N ASP A 313 29.92 11.95 -13.13
CA ASP A 313 28.58 11.64 -12.64
C ASP A 313 28.60 10.96 -11.26
N ALA A 314 29.75 10.50 -10.80
CA ALA A 314 29.87 9.76 -9.53
C ALA A 314 30.73 10.49 -8.50
N ASN A 315 31.82 11.12 -8.94
CA ASN A 315 32.82 11.69 -8.05
C ASN A 315 32.23 12.79 -7.16
N GLY A 316 32.29 12.59 -5.83
CA GLY A 316 31.82 13.56 -4.83
C GLY A 316 30.30 13.57 -4.58
N PHE A 317 29.56 12.61 -5.15
CA PHE A 317 28.11 12.47 -4.94
C PHE A 317 27.77 11.18 -4.20
N ILE A 318 26.67 11.21 -3.44
CA ILE A 318 25.96 9.97 -3.07
C ILE A 318 25.10 9.57 -4.28
N VAL A 319 25.47 8.49 -4.94
CA VAL A 319 24.87 8.07 -6.20
C VAL A 319 23.76 7.05 -5.97
N TRP A 320 22.59 7.30 -6.55
CA TRP A 320 21.56 6.28 -6.72
C TRP A 320 21.50 5.86 -8.19
N LEU A 321 22.04 4.68 -8.50
CA LEU A 321 22.07 4.13 -9.85
C LEU A 321 20.87 3.21 -10.06
N GLN A 322 19.95 3.61 -10.92
CA GLN A 322 18.86 2.76 -11.40
C GLN A 322 19.24 2.10 -12.73
N ILE A 323 19.31 0.78 -12.71
CA ILE A 323 19.58 -0.06 -13.87
C ILE A 323 18.25 -0.62 -14.36
N LYS A 324 17.77 -0.08 -15.49
CA LYS A 324 16.62 -0.61 -16.20
C LYS A 324 17.05 -1.76 -17.09
N VAL A 325 16.43 -2.93 -16.96
CA VAL A 325 16.85 -4.14 -17.69
C VAL A 325 15.66 -5.00 -18.06
N ASP A 326 15.71 -5.65 -19.22
CA ASP A 326 14.74 -6.69 -19.53
C ASP A 326 14.87 -7.85 -18.56
N ARG A 327 13.74 -8.37 -18.06
CA ARG A 327 13.71 -9.43 -17.04
C ARG A 327 14.56 -10.65 -17.38
N GLU A 328 14.69 -10.97 -18.67
CA GLU A 328 15.49 -12.09 -19.17
C GLU A 328 17.00 -11.84 -18.99
N LEU A 329 17.46 -10.59 -19.10
CA LEU A 329 18.87 -10.19 -18.99
C LEU A 329 19.30 -9.86 -17.55
N ARG A 330 18.38 -9.84 -16.58
CA ARG A 330 18.68 -9.51 -15.18
C ARG A 330 19.82 -10.33 -14.58
N HIS A 331 19.93 -11.61 -14.95
CA HIS A 331 20.97 -12.51 -14.46
C HIS A 331 22.38 -12.16 -14.95
N THR A 332 22.50 -11.28 -15.95
CA THR A 332 23.78 -10.80 -16.50
C THR A 332 24.39 -9.65 -15.70
N ILE A 333 23.62 -9.06 -14.77
CA ILE A 333 24.07 -7.91 -13.95
C ILE A 333 24.85 -8.42 -12.74
N ASP A 334 26.13 -8.08 -12.67
CA ASP A 334 26.98 -8.25 -11.49
C ASP A 334 26.93 -6.99 -10.61
N LEU A 335 26.04 -7.01 -9.61
CA LEU A 335 25.87 -5.89 -8.67
C LEU A 335 27.16 -5.53 -7.92
N PRO A 336 27.89 -6.47 -7.28
CA PRO A 336 29.17 -6.18 -6.64
C PRO A 336 30.18 -5.48 -7.55
N MET A 337 30.27 -5.88 -8.82
CA MET A 337 31.18 -5.24 -9.78
C MET A 337 30.77 -3.78 -10.03
N ILE A 338 29.48 -3.51 -10.19
CA ILE A 338 28.95 -2.16 -10.46
C ILE A 338 29.13 -1.25 -9.23
N GLU A 339 28.84 -1.75 -8.04
CA GLU A 339 29.08 -1.03 -6.78
C GLU A 339 30.57 -0.68 -6.61
N ASN A 340 31.47 -1.63 -6.89
CA ASN A 340 32.91 -1.38 -6.83
C ASN A 340 33.35 -0.37 -7.91
N ARG A 341 32.73 -0.39 -9.08
CA ARG A 341 32.97 0.59 -10.14
C ARG A 341 32.56 2.00 -9.70
N LEU A 342 31.39 2.17 -9.09
CA LEU A 342 30.95 3.46 -8.54
C LEU A 342 31.94 4.00 -7.51
N LYS A 343 32.42 3.15 -6.59
CA LYS A 343 33.47 3.52 -5.62
C LYS A 343 34.75 3.96 -6.30
N THR A 344 35.19 3.24 -7.33
CA THR A 344 36.39 3.59 -8.12
C THR A 344 36.24 4.93 -8.85
N LEU A 345 35.00 5.30 -9.22
CA LEU A 345 34.67 6.57 -9.85
C LEU A 345 34.46 7.73 -8.85
N GLY A 346 34.69 7.50 -7.56
CA GLY A 346 34.60 8.53 -6.51
C GLY A 346 33.21 8.73 -5.91
N ALA A 347 32.28 7.79 -6.11
CA ALA A 347 30.99 7.83 -5.42
C ALA A 347 31.17 7.70 -3.89
N LEU A 348 30.45 8.51 -3.13
CA LEU A 348 30.55 8.58 -1.69
C LEU A 348 29.84 7.40 -1.00
N GLU A 349 30.16 7.19 0.28
CA GLU A 349 29.50 6.20 1.13
C GLU A 349 27.99 6.47 1.21
N GLY A 350 27.18 5.41 1.16
CA GLY A 350 25.72 5.48 1.04
C GLY A 350 25.19 5.48 -0.40
N SER A 351 26.07 5.37 -1.42
CA SER A 351 25.65 5.15 -2.81
C SER A 351 25.02 3.76 -2.98
N GLU A 352 23.93 3.67 -3.74
CA GLU A 352 23.12 2.46 -3.91
C GLU A 352 22.89 2.14 -5.40
N VAL A 353 22.76 0.85 -5.71
CA VAL A 353 22.39 0.36 -7.04
C VAL A 353 21.05 -0.40 -6.96
N GLU A 354 20.09 -0.01 -7.78
CA GLU A 354 18.78 -0.63 -7.87
C GLU A 354 18.56 -1.17 -9.29
N ILE A 355 18.07 -2.41 -9.39
CA ILE A 355 17.67 -3.01 -10.68
C ILE A 355 16.16 -2.91 -10.82
N ILE A 356 15.72 -2.28 -11.89
CA ILE A 356 14.32 -2.14 -12.27
C ILE A 356 14.10 -2.97 -13.53
N ASP A 357 13.19 -3.92 -13.46
CA ASP A 357 12.79 -4.64 -14.68
C ASP A 357 12.02 -3.66 -15.58
N ASN A 358 12.44 -3.56 -16.85
CA ASN A 358 11.71 -2.76 -17.82
C ASN A 358 10.25 -3.22 -17.87
N PRO A 359 9.29 -2.30 -17.75
CA PRO A 359 7.88 -2.67 -17.88
C PRO A 359 7.72 -3.28 -19.27
N VAL A 360 7.28 -4.54 -19.31
CA VAL A 360 6.87 -5.16 -20.57
C VAL A 360 5.70 -4.33 -21.06
N GLU A 361 5.94 -3.45 -22.03
CA GLU A 361 4.87 -2.67 -22.63
C GLU A 361 3.83 -3.67 -23.14
N THR A 362 2.64 -3.61 -22.54
CA THR A 362 1.49 -4.32 -23.10
C THR A 362 1.14 -3.55 -24.35
N ILE A 363 1.61 -4.05 -25.49
CA ILE A 363 1.25 -3.54 -26.80
C ILE A 363 -0.27 -3.69 -26.92
N ARG A 364 -1.02 -2.62 -26.64
CA ARG A 364 -2.44 -2.54 -26.92
C ARG A 364 -2.60 -2.28 -28.41
N SER A 365 -2.44 -3.34 -29.19
CA SER A 365 -2.79 -3.32 -30.61
C SER A 365 -4.27 -3.65 -30.75
N ALA A 366 -4.99 -2.86 -31.56
CA ALA A 366 -6.35 -3.17 -31.97
C ALA A 366 -6.43 -4.59 -32.57
N GLU A 367 -5.38 -5.06 -33.23
CA GLU A 367 -5.29 -6.39 -33.81
C GLU A 367 -5.38 -7.52 -32.76
N ILE A 368 -4.85 -7.32 -31.54
CA ILE A 368 -5.00 -8.28 -30.43
C ILE A 368 -6.44 -8.26 -29.89
N GLN A 369 -7.06 -7.08 -29.89
CA GLN A 369 -8.43 -6.91 -29.40
C GLN A 369 -9.46 -7.54 -30.38
N ASP A 370 -9.21 -7.40 -31.68
CA ASP A 370 -10.08 -7.90 -32.76
C ASP A 370 -9.97 -9.42 -32.97
N ALA A 371 -8.86 -10.04 -32.54
CA ALA A 371 -8.72 -11.48 -32.57
C ALA A 371 -9.77 -12.16 -31.65
N THR A 372 -10.44 -13.19 -32.16
CA THR A 372 -11.55 -13.86 -31.47
C THR A 372 -11.11 -15.03 -30.60
N ILE A 373 -9.95 -15.63 -30.87
CA ILE A 373 -9.41 -16.80 -30.16
C ILE A 373 -8.06 -16.50 -29.51
N LEU A 374 -7.81 -17.11 -28.35
CA LEU A 374 -6.64 -16.84 -27.50
C LEU A 374 -5.34 -17.23 -28.22
N ARG A 375 -5.35 -18.31 -29.01
CA ARG A 375 -4.24 -18.72 -29.88
C ARG A 375 -3.76 -17.61 -30.81
N GLU A 376 -4.68 -16.93 -31.49
CA GLU A 376 -4.34 -15.85 -32.42
C GLU A 376 -3.89 -14.59 -31.67
N LYS A 377 -4.46 -14.30 -30.49
CA LYS A 377 -3.96 -13.23 -29.62
C LYS A 377 -2.51 -13.44 -29.22
N VAL A 378 -2.14 -14.67 -28.85
CA VAL A 378 -0.77 -15.04 -28.49
C VAL A 378 0.17 -14.90 -29.69
N LYS A 379 -0.24 -15.31 -30.89
CA LYS A 379 0.55 -15.12 -32.12
C LYS A 379 0.77 -13.65 -32.47
N ILE A 380 -0.31 -12.85 -32.45
CA ILE A 380 -0.25 -11.42 -32.76
C ILE A 380 0.63 -10.70 -31.72
N HIS A 381 0.48 -11.04 -30.43
CA HIS A 381 1.33 -10.49 -29.37
C HIS A 381 2.80 -10.86 -29.54
N ALA A 382 3.10 -12.11 -29.91
CA ALA A 382 4.46 -12.57 -30.18
C ALA A 382 5.08 -11.82 -31.36
N LYS A 383 4.32 -11.68 -32.46
CA LYS A 383 4.74 -10.92 -33.65
C LYS A 383 5.01 -9.44 -33.33
N LEU A 384 4.13 -8.79 -32.57
CA LEU A 384 4.30 -7.39 -32.19
C LEU A 384 5.44 -7.18 -31.20
N SER A 385 5.71 -8.17 -30.35
CA SER A 385 6.81 -8.16 -29.39
C SER A 385 8.14 -8.68 -29.97
N SER A 386 8.21 -8.95 -31.28
CA SER A 386 9.38 -9.55 -31.96
C SER A 386 9.88 -10.86 -31.30
N LYS A 387 8.98 -11.66 -30.73
CA LYS A 387 9.28 -12.96 -30.09
C LYS A 387 8.78 -14.13 -30.94
N GLU A 388 9.50 -15.24 -30.93
CA GLU A 388 9.02 -16.51 -31.50
C GLU A 388 8.16 -17.28 -30.47
N VAL A 389 7.05 -17.86 -30.92
CA VAL A 389 6.16 -18.69 -30.08
C VAL A 389 6.20 -20.14 -30.55
N ALA A 390 6.53 -21.04 -29.64
CA ALA A 390 6.50 -22.48 -29.88
C ALA A 390 5.07 -23.04 -29.92
N GLU A 391 4.83 -24.09 -30.71
CA GLU A 391 3.51 -24.73 -30.85
C GLU A 391 2.97 -25.25 -29.50
N SER A 392 3.84 -25.66 -28.58
CA SER A 392 3.46 -26.09 -27.24
C SER A 392 2.80 -24.98 -26.41
N ILE A 393 3.13 -23.72 -26.65
CA ILE A 393 2.50 -22.56 -26.01
C ILE A 393 1.14 -22.29 -26.65
N LEU A 394 1.02 -22.45 -27.98
CA LEU A 394 -0.25 -22.30 -28.70
C LEU A 394 -1.27 -23.36 -28.26
N MET A 395 -0.84 -24.61 -28.10
CA MET A 395 -1.69 -25.68 -27.57
C MET A 395 -2.19 -25.40 -26.15
N LYS A 396 -1.36 -24.78 -25.30
CA LYS A 396 -1.79 -24.35 -23.95
C LYS A 396 -2.80 -23.21 -24.01
N ALA A 397 -2.65 -22.29 -24.95
CA ALA A 397 -3.63 -21.23 -25.18
C ALA A 397 -4.98 -21.81 -25.62
N ASP A 398 -4.99 -22.81 -26.50
CA ASP A 398 -6.23 -23.50 -26.90
C ASP A 398 -6.90 -24.20 -25.71
N LEU A 399 -6.11 -24.92 -24.90
CA LEU A 399 -6.62 -25.63 -23.73
C LEU A 399 -7.24 -24.66 -22.72
N LEU A 400 -6.54 -23.57 -22.39
CA LEU A 400 -7.03 -22.54 -21.47
C LEU A 400 -8.33 -21.89 -21.95
N GLU A 401 -8.44 -21.60 -23.25
CA GLU A 401 -9.66 -21.07 -23.83
C GLU A 401 -10.82 -22.06 -23.77
N LEU A 402 -10.56 -23.35 -24.01
CA LEU A 402 -11.55 -24.43 -23.91
C LEU A 402 -12.06 -24.58 -22.47
N THR A 403 -11.17 -24.67 -21.49
CA THR A 403 -11.53 -24.85 -20.08
C THR A 403 -12.32 -23.66 -19.54
N ALA A 404 -11.97 -22.42 -19.92
CA ALA A 404 -12.75 -21.25 -19.49
C ALA A 404 -14.11 -21.10 -20.21
N LYS A 405 -14.26 -21.67 -21.42
CA LYS A 405 -15.57 -21.78 -22.08
C LYS A 405 -16.47 -22.77 -21.36
N GLU A 406 -15.92 -23.89 -20.90
CA GLU A 406 -16.64 -24.89 -20.09
C GLU A 406 -17.12 -24.31 -18.75
N GLU A 407 -16.33 -23.41 -18.13
CA GLU A 407 -16.66 -22.74 -16.87
C GLU A 407 -17.50 -21.45 -17.03
N GLY A 408 -17.84 -21.04 -18.25
CA GLY A 408 -18.77 -19.94 -18.54
C GLY A 408 -18.18 -18.52 -18.46
N ALA A 409 -16.86 -18.36 -18.55
CA ALA A 409 -16.19 -17.05 -18.45
C ALA A 409 -16.24 -16.19 -19.73
N THR A 410 -16.80 -16.71 -20.83
CA THR A 410 -16.79 -16.05 -22.16
C THR A 410 -18.14 -16.14 -22.87
N ASN A 411 -19.22 -15.67 -22.26
CA ASN A 411 -20.49 -15.52 -22.96
C ASN A 411 -20.80 -14.05 -23.23
N ALA A 412 -21.00 -13.71 -24.50
CA ALA A 412 -21.90 -12.62 -24.85
C ALA A 412 -23.25 -12.92 -24.17
N GLY A 413 -23.75 -12.03 -23.32
CA GLY A 413 -24.92 -12.30 -22.48
C GLY A 413 -26.13 -12.80 -23.27
N MET A 414 -26.93 -13.69 -22.66
CA MET A 414 -28.13 -14.24 -23.29
C MET A 414 -29.19 -13.15 -23.54
N HIS A 415 -29.94 -13.23 -24.64
CA HIS A 415 -31.06 -12.33 -24.92
C HIS A 415 -32.38 -13.03 -24.59
N ILE A 416 -32.88 -12.80 -23.38
CA ILE A 416 -33.96 -13.62 -22.83
C ILE A 416 -35.33 -13.03 -23.16
N ARG A 417 -36.20 -13.84 -23.79
CA ARG A 417 -37.63 -13.57 -23.88
C ARG A 417 -38.44 -14.57 -23.06
N PHE A 418 -39.35 -14.08 -22.23
CA PHE A 418 -40.25 -14.91 -21.43
C PHE A 418 -41.31 -15.56 -22.32
N LYS A 419 -41.55 -16.85 -22.13
CA LYS A 419 -42.58 -17.60 -22.87
C LYS A 419 -43.77 -17.90 -22.00
N ARG A 420 -43.55 -18.52 -20.84
CA ARG A 420 -44.63 -18.98 -19.99
C ARG A 420 -44.22 -19.06 -18.53
N LEU A 421 -45.13 -18.73 -17.62
CA LEU A 421 -44.98 -18.96 -16.18
C LEU A 421 -46.20 -19.69 -15.65
N ILE A 422 -45.97 -20.80 -14.94
CA ILE A 422 -47.02 -21.54 -14.24
C ILE A 422 -46.65 -21.57 -12.76
N LEU A 423 -47.59 -21.17 -11.93
CA LEU A 423 -47.43 -21.16 -10.48
C LEU A 423 -48.56 -21.95 -9.84
N GLN A 424 -48.21 -22.82 -8.90
CA GLN A 424 -49.14 -23.52 -8.03
C GLN A 424 -48.75 -23.33 -6.57
N GLY A 425 -49.74 -23.03 -5.72
CA GLY A 425 -49.57 -22.91 -4.27
C GLY A 425 -48.88 -21.63 -3.80
N SER A 426 -48.68 -20.63 -4.67
CA SER A 426 -48.07 -19.36 -4.28
C SER A 426 -49.02 -18.51 -3.41
N ILE A 427 -48.61 -18.24 -2.17
CA ILE A 427 -49.41 -17.50 -1.19
C ILE A 427 -49.72 -16.09 -1.69
N GLY A 428 -48.73 -15.41 -2.27
CA GLY A 428 -48.86 -14.04 -2.78
C GLY A 428 -49.84 -13.93 -3.95
N VAL A 429 -49.82 -14.91 -4.85
CA VAL A 429 -50.75 -14.97 -6.00
C VAL A 429 -52.15 -15.35 -5.54
N ARG A 430 -52.29 -16.35 -4.64
CA ARG A 430 -53.61 -16.76 -4.14
C ARG A 430 -54.29 -15.63 -3.37
N LYS A 431 -53.57 -14.95 -2.46
CA LYS A 431 -54.12 -13.80 -1.72
C LYS A 431 -54.59 -12.68 -2.65
N GLY A 432 -53.93 -12.48 -3.79
CA GLY A 432 -54.27 -11.42 -4.73
C GLY A 432 -55.30 -11.77 -5.78
N THR A 433 -55.34 -13.02 -6.25
CA THR A 433 -56.18 -13.45 -7.37
C THR A 433 -57.27 -14.46 -6.98
N GLY A 434 -57.21 -15.01 -5.76
CA GLY A 434 -58.07 -16.10 -5.29
C GLY A 434 -57.75 -17.47 -5.87
N LYS A 435 -56.79 -17.58 -6.80
CA LYS A 435 -56.49 -18.83 -7.52
C LYS A 435 -55.31 -19.57 -6.90
N ALA A 436 -55.44 -20.87 -6.69
CA ALA A 436 -54.36 -21.74 -6.23
C ALA A 436 -53.34 -22.06 -7.34
N LYS A 437 -53.76 -21.99 -8.62
CA LYS A 437 -52.91 -22.18 -9.80
C LYS A 437 -53.16 -21.10 -10.83
N ILE A 438 -52.10 -20.55 -11.41
CA ILE A 438 -52.18 -19.62 -12.53
C ILE A 438 -51.22 -20.04 -13.65
N THR A 439 -51.59 -19.67 -14.88
CA THR A 439 -50.74 -19.81 -16.07
C THR A 439 -50.73 -18.47 -16.78
N LEU A 440 -49.54 -17.93 -16.99
CA LEU A 440 -49.28 -16.73 -17.75
C LEU A 440 -48.56 -17.12 -19.03
N ASP A 441 -49.21 -16.87 -20.16
CA ASP A 441 -48.67 -17.18 -21.49
C ASP A 441 -48.21 -15.88 -22.13
N PHE A 442 -46.91 -15.60 -22.01
CA PHE A 442 -46.30 -14.38 -22.53
C PHE A 442 -46.17 -14.41 -24.05
N GLU A 443 -46.17 -15.60 -24.66
CA GLU A 443 -46.12 -15.78 -26.11
C GLU A 443 -47.32 -15.17 -26.85
N LYS A 444 -48.43 -14.92 -26.14
CA LYS A 444 -49.60 -14.22 -26.68
C LYS A 444 -49.33 -12.75 -26.98
N TYR A 445 -48.26 -12.18 -26.43
CA TYR A 445 -47.87 -10.81 -26.63
C TYR A 445 -46.66 -10.73 -27.55
N GLY A 446 -46.61 -9.68 -28.38
CA GLY A 446 -45.44 -9.37 -29.20
C GLY A 446 -44.23 -8.97 -28.35
N PRO A 447 -43.02 -8.92 -28.94
CA PRO A 447 -41.84 -8.40 -28.25
C PRO A 447 -42.08 -6.95 -27.81
N GLY A 448 -41.69 -6.60 -26.58
CA GLY A 448 -41.82 -5.25 -26.04
C GLY A 448 -42.17 -5.19 -24.55
N LEU A 449 -42.62 -4.03 -24.10
CA LEU A 449 -42.99 -3.78 -22.71
C LEU A 449 -44.33 -4.45 -22.37
N ILE A 450 -44.31 -5.37 -21.41
CA ILE A 450 -45.52 -6.01 -20.86
C ILE A 450 -45.85 -5.37 -19.51
N ALA A 451 -47.01 -4.71 -19.41
CA ALA A 451 -47.49 -4.10 -18.17
C ALA A 451 -48.59 -4.95 -17.51
N LEU A 452 -48.44 -5.26 -16.23
CA LEU A 452 -49.51 -5.87 -15.42
C LEU A 452 -50.37 -4.77 -14.79
N ILE A 453 -51.62 -4.63 -15.24
CA ILE A 453 -52.55 -3.59 -14.78
C ILE A 453 -53.66 -4.23 -13.92
N ALA A 454 -53.74 -3.82 -12.66
CA ALA A 454 -54.79 -4.22 -11.70
C ALA A 454 -54.70 -3.35 -10.43
N PRO A 455 -55.73 -3.34 -9.57
CA PRO A 455 -55.70 -2.68 -8.26
C PRO A 455 -54.54 -3.15 -7.35
N ASN A 456 -54.22 -2.36 -6.33
CA ASN A 456 -53.25 -2.78 -5.31
C ASN A 456 -53.76 -4.01 -4.55
N GLY A 457 -52.86 -4.94 -4.25
CA GLY A 457 -53.22 -6.22 -3.61
C GLY A 457 -53.58 -7.35 -4.57
N SER A 458 -53.82 -7.09 -5.87
CA SER A 458 -54.22 -8.12 -6.85
C SER A 458 -53.12 -9.13 -7.24
N GLY A 459 -52.00 -9.20 -6.51
CA GLY A 459 -50.93 -10.17 -6.75
C GLY A 459 -49.91 -9.79 -7.83
N LYS A 460 -49.97 -8.58 -8.40
CA LYS A 460 -49.06 -8.12 -9.48
C LYS A 460 -47.58 -8.30 -9.13
N THR A 461 -47.14 -7.77 -7.99
CA THR A 461 -45.75 -7.89 -7.52
C THR A 461 -45.37 -9.35 -7.30
N ALA A 462 -46.28 -10.15 -6.72
CA ALA A 462 -46.03 -11.57 -6.49
C ALA A 462 -45.85 -12.36 -7.79
N ILE A 463 -46.46 -11.93 -8.89
CA ILE A 463 -46.25 -12.52 -10.22
C ILE A 463 -44.87 -12.12 -10.78
N ILE A 464 -44.52 -10.83 -10.72
CA ILE A 464 -43.25 -10.32 -11.26
C ILE A 464 -42.06 -10.95 -10.54
N GLU A 465 -42.13 -11.09 -9.21
CA GLU A 465 -41.07 -11.70 -8.39
C GLU A 465 -40.85 -13.20 -8.66
N GLN A 466 -41.82 -13.86 -9.29
CA GLN A 466 -41.77 -15.27 -9.63
C GLN A 466 -41.41 -15.52 -11.09
N ALA A 467 -41.37 -14.48 -11.94
CA ALA A 467 -40.96 -14.57 -13.34
C ALA A 467 -39.42 -14.52 -13.46
N GLN A 468 -38.74 -15.45 -12.79
CA GLN A 468 -37.28 -15.49 -12.66
C GLN A 468 -36.80 -16.89 -12.22
N TRP A 469 -35.49 -17.14 -12.32
CA TRP A 469 -34.86 -18.45 -12.15
C TRP A 469 -34.06 -18.64 -10.84
N PHE A 470 -33.85 -17.61 -10.04
CA PHE A 470 -33.21 -17.66 -8.73
C PHE A 470 -34.11 -18.24 -7.63
N LEU A 471 -33.50 -18.84 -6.61
CA LEU A 471 -34.17 -19.59 -5.54
C LEU A 471 -34.66 -18.71 -4.38
N GLN A 472 -35.15 -17.49 -4.66
CA GLN A 472 -35.57 -16.54 -3.63
C GLN A 472 -36.62 -15.53 -4.12
N ILE A 473 -37.22 -14.80 -3.17
CA ILE A 473 -38.09 -13.64 -3.40
C ILE A 473 -37.38 -12.39 -2.88
N PHE A 474 -37.30 -11.35 -3.71
CA PHE A 474 -36.39 -10.22 -3.47
C PHE A 474 -36.96 -9.12 -2.57
N THR A 475 -38.28 -8.95 -2.53
CA THR A 475 -38.93 -7.90 -1.70
C THR A 475 -39.44 -8.40 -0.35
N ARG A 476 -39.29 -9.70 -0.04
CA ARG A 476 -39.84 -10.33 1.17
C ARG A 476 -38.77 -11.18 1.87
N PRO A 477 -38.75 -11.18 3.22
CA PRO A 477 -37.86 -12.06 3.97
C PRO A 477 -38.37 -13.51 3.94
N GLY A 478 -37.44 -14.46 4.05
CA GLY A 478 -37.72 -15.89 4.10
C GLY A 478 -37.07 -16.66 2.95
N SER A 479 -37.03 -18.00 3.08
CA SER A 479 -36.64 -18.86 1.96
C SER A 479 -37.80 -18.98 0.96
N LEU A 480 -37.51 -19.34 -0.29
CA LEU A 480 -38.53 -19.44 -1.34
C LEU A 480 -39.73 -20.32 -0.94
N GLN A 481 -39.47 -21.42 -0.23
CA GLN A 481 -40.50 -22.37 0.22
C GLN A 481 -41.55 -21.72 1.12
N THR A 482 -41.16 -20.76 1.97
CA THR A 482 -42.08 -20.06 2.89
C THR A 482 -43.11 -19.17 2.19
N HIS A 483 -42.96 -18.97 0.87
CA HIS A 483 -43.91 -18.22 0.05
C HIS A 483 -44.89 -19.10 -0.72
N PHE A 484 -44.86 -20.41 -0.46
CA PHE A 484 -45.79 -21.41 -0.98
C PHE A 484 -46.48 -22.13 0.17
N GLU A 485 -47.66 -22.70 -0.06
CA GLU A 485 -48.50 -23.29 1.02
C GLU A 485 -48.97 -24.73 0.77
N LEU A 486 -48.77 -25.27 -0.44
CA LEU A 486 -49.18 -26.63 -0.79
C LEU A 486 -47.96 -27.56 -0.80
N LYS A 487 -48.21 -28.85 -0.53
CA LYS A 487 -47.19 -29.90 -0.63
C LYS A 487 -46.70 -30.13 -2.06
N ASP A 488 -47.59 -29.92 -3.03
CA ASP A 488 -47.33 -30.06 -4.47
C ASP A 488 -47.16 -28.69 -5.16
N SER A 489 -46.72 -27.66 -4.42
CA SER A 489 -46.47 -26.35 -4.99
C SER A 489 -45.36 -26.43 -6.04
N PHE A 490 -45.43 -25.58 -7.05
CA PHE A 490 -44.34 -25.49 -8.03
C PHE A 490 -44.26 -24.13 -8.70
N ARG A 491 -43.07 -23.87 -9.25
CA ARG A 491 -42.79 -22.79 -10.20
C ARG A 491 -42.21 -23.39 -11.46
N ASP A 492 -42.92 -23.23 -12.56
CA ASP A 492 -42.51 -23.72 -13.88
C ASP A 492 -42.38 -22.55 -14.85
N PHE A 493 -41.15 -22.20 -15.19
CA PHE A 493 -40.83 -20.99 -15.93
C PHE A 493 -40.10 -21.32 -17.24
N TYR A 494 -40.66 -20.84 -18.34
CA TYR A 494 -40.18 -21.06 -19.70
C TYR A 494 -39.74 -19.74 -20.32
N PHE A 495 -38.59 -19.77 -20.96
CA PHE A 495 -38.00 -18.64 -21.65
C PHE A 495 -37.14 -19.12 -22.81
N VAL A 496 -36.81 -18.23 -23.74
CA VAL A 496 -35.96 -18.51 -24.90
C VAL A 496 -34.81 -17.53 -24.92
N ASP A 497 -33.63 -18.01 -25.26
CA ASP A 497 -32.55 -17.15 -25.71
C ASP A 497 -32.74 -16.85 -27.19
N GLU A 498 -33.08 -15.61 -27.54
CA GLU A 498 -33.37 -15.22 -28.91
C GLU A 498 -32.13 -15.19 -29.80
N LEU A 499 -30.92 -15.15 -29.21
CA LEU A 499 -29.68 -15.22 -29.98
C LEU A 499 -29.45 -16.63 -30.54
N THR A 500 -29.51 -17.64 -29.67
CA THR A 500 -29.30 -19.05 -30.09
C THR A 500 -30.58 -19.73 -30.57
N GLY A 501 -31.74 -19.19 -30.20
CA GLY A 501 -33.04 -19.84 -30.38
C GLY A 501 -33.27 -21.04 -29.45
N THR A 502 -32.47 -21.19 -28.40
CA THR A 502 -32.58 -22.28 -27.42
C THR A 502 -33.70 -22.00 -26.43
N ASP A 503 -34.62 -22.94 -26.29
CA ASP A 503 -35.68 -22.90 -25.29
C ASP A 503 -35.13 -23.41 -23.95
N TYR A 504 -35.55 -22.79 -22.86
CA TYR A 504 -35.20 -23.17 -21.49
C TYR A 504 -36.43 -23.36 -20.62
N ARG A 505 -36.31 -24.25 -19.64
CA ARG A 505 -37.32 -24.53 -18.61
C ARG A 505 -36.66 -24.63 -17.25
N SER A 506 -36.97 -23.68 -16.37
CA SER A 506 -36.66 -23.72 -14.94
C SER A 506 -37.88 -24.29 -14.21
N PHE A 507 -37.73 -25.49 -13.64
CA PHE A 507 -38.79 -26.15 -12.90
C PHE A 507 -38.37 -26.39 -11.45
N LEU A 508 -39.12 -25.79 -10.53
CA LEU A 508 -38.93 -25.96 -9.09
C LEU A 508 -40.16 -26.63 -8.51
N GLN A 509 -39.97 -27.84 -7.95
CA GLN A 509 -40.97 -28.54 -7.17
C GLN A 509 -40.78 -28.17 -5.70
N ILE A 510 -41.81 -27.63 -5.05
CA ILE A 510 -41.71 -27.00 -3.73
C ILE A 510 -42.72 -27.63 -2.77
N ASP A 511 -42.25 -28.13 -1.64
CA ASP A 511 -43.12 -28.44 -0.50
C ASP A 511 -43.17 -27.22 0.43
N GLY A 512 -44.26 -26.46 0.32
CA GLY A 512 -44.54 -25.30 1.19
C GLY A 512 -45.43 -25.63 2.39
N ALA A 513 -45.88 -26.88 2.52
CA ALA A 513 -46.75 -27.31 3.62
C ALA A 513 -45.97 -27.90 4.80
N SER A 514 -44.78 -28.45 4.55
CA SER A 514 -43.93 -29.02 5.60
C SER A 514 -43.20 -27.95 6.42
N GLU A 515 -42.99 -28.24 7.71
CA GLU A 515 -42.41 -27.30 8.70
C GLU A 515 -40.98 -26.86 8.35
N LYS A 516 -40.19 -27.73 7.70
CA LYS A 516 -38.83 -27.40 7.22
C LYS A 516 -38.82 -26.86 5.79
N GLY A 517 -39.86 -27.14 5.00
CA GLY A 517 -39.90 -26.93 3.55
C GLY A 517 -38.86 -27.77 2.80
N SER A 518 -39.18 -28.20 1.59
CA SER A 518 -38.19 -28.80 0.68
C SER A 518 -38.40 -28.31 -0.75
N MET A 519 -37.36 -28.44 -1.57
CA MET A 519 -37.42 -28.03 -2.97
C MET A 519 -36.47 -28.83 -3.83
N ASP A 520 -37.00 -29.39 -4.91
CA ASP A 520 -36.22 -30.00 -5.99
C ASP A 520 -36.12 -29.02 -7.16
N CYS A 521 -34.90 -28.85 -7.68
CA CYS A 521 -34.56 -27.83 -8.67
C CYS A 521 -34.08 -28.46 -9.97
N PHE A 522 -34.75 -28.15 -11.08
CA PHE A 522 -34.43 -28.66 -12.39
C PHE A 522 -34.30 -27.54 -13.41
N LEU A 523 -33.31 -27.66 -14.29
CA LEU A 523 -33.07 -26.75 -15.39
C LEU A 523 -32.84 -27.56 -16.67
N TYR A 524 -33.71 -27.32 -17.65
CA TYR A 524 -33.67 -27.99 -18.94
C TYR A 524 -33.44 -27.00 -20.06
N HIS A 525 -32.81 -27.46 -21.13
CA HIS A 525 -32.79 -26.77 -22.41
C HIS A 525 -33.42 -27.63 -23.52
N LYS A 526 -33.77 -26.97 -24.61
CA LYS A 526 -34.15 -27.60 -25.87
C LYS A 526 -33.52 -26.75 -26.98
N PRO A 527 -32.36 -27.17 -27.52
CA PRO A 527 -31.68 -26.47 -28.59
C PRO A 527 -32.58 -26.25 -29.81
N LYS A 528 -32.31 -25.19 -30.57
CA LYS A 528 -33.07 -24.85 -31.78
C LYS A 528 -33.08 -26.03 -32.76
N GLY A 529 -34.27 -26.53 -33.09
CA GLY A 529 -34.45 -27.68 -33.98
C GLY A 529 -34.52 -29.05 -33.29
N SER A 530 -34.31 -29.11 -31.97
CA SER A 530 -34.59 -30.31 -31.18
C SER A 530 -36.04 -30.34 -30.71
N GLU A 531 -36.63 -31.54 -30.65
CA GLU A 531 -37.95 -31.77 -30.04
C GLU A 531 -37.86 -32.25 -28.58
N LYS A 532 -36.65 -32.53 -28.08
CA LYS A 532 -36.44 -33.11 -26.74
C LYS A 532 -35.89 -32.09 -25.75
N TRP A 533 -36.47 -32.10 -24.54
CA TRP A 533 -35.94 -31.40 -23.39
C TRP A 533 -34.89 -32.25 -22.69
N GLU A 534 -33.72 -31.67 -22.46
CA GLU A 534 -32.60 -32.33 -21.80
C GLU A 534 -32.07 -31.45 -20.66
N PRO A 535 -31.57 -32.05 -19.56
CA PRO A 535 -30.92 -31.29 -18.50
C PRO A 535 -29.75 -30.47 -19.05
N VAL A 536 -29.56 -29.24 -18.56
CA VAL A 536 -28.49 -28.37 -19.10
C VAL A 536 -27.07 -28.88 -18.81
N SER A 537 -26.91 -29.69 -17.76
CA SER A 537 -25.66 -30.36 -17.40
C SER A 537 -25.92 -31.50 -16.40
N ASP A 538 -24.90 -32.34 -16.19
CA ASP A 538 -24.93 -33.44 -15.21
C ASP A 538 -25.05 -32.96 -13.75
N LEU A 539 -24.86 -31.66 -13.50
CA LEU A 539 -25.04 -31.06 -12.17
C LEU A 539 -26.52 -30.97 -11.77
N ILE A 540 -27.44 -31.03 -12.73
CA ILE A 540 -28.88 -30.95 -12.50
C ILE A 540 -29.41 -32.30 -11.99
N THR A 541 -29.23 -32.51 -10.68
CA THR A 541 -29.61 -33.73 -9.96
C THR A 541 -30.90 -33.58 -9.14
N GLY A 542 -31.59 -32.44 -9.26
CA GLY A 542 -32.69 -32.03 -8.38
C GLY A 542 -32.22 -31.24 -7.15
N ARG A 543 -30.92 -31.17 -6.85
CA ARG A 543 -30.38 -30.44 -5.70
C ARG A 543 -30.16 -28.95 -6.01
N GLN A 544 -30.30 -28.11 -4.98
CA GLN A 544 -30.15 -26.64 -5.10
C GLN A 544 -28.76 -26.22 -5.58
N ALA A 545 -27.68 -26.79 -5.04
CA ALA A 545 -26.31 -26.36 -5.33
C ALA A 545 -25.95 -26.45 -6.83
N GLY A 546 -26.26 -27.58 -7.48
CA GLY A 546 -26.00 -27.75 -8.91
C GLY A 546 -26.84 -26.81 -9.78
N TYR A 547 -28.09 -26.59 -9.39
CA TYR A 547 -28.96 -25.62 -10.05
C TYR A 547 -28.43 -24.19 -9.92
N GLU A 548 -28.04 -23.74 -8.73
CA GLU A 548 -27.51 -22.40 -8.49
C GLU A 548 -26.22 -22.13 -9.28
N GLN A 549 -25.35 -23.14 -9.40
CA GLN A 549 -24.13 -23.06 -10.21
C GLN A 549 -24.45 -22.85 -11.69
N GLU A 550 -25.37 -23.62 -12.26
CA GLU A 550 -25.80 -23.45 -13.66
C GLU A 550 -26.52 -22.13 -13.90
N ILE A 551 -27.35 -21.69 -12.95
CA ILE A 551 -27.98 -20.39 -13.00
C ILE A 551 -26.95 -19.27 -13.02
N LYS A 552 -25.94 -19.34 -12.16
CA LYS A 552 -24.86 -18.35 -12.13
C LYS A 552 -24.05 -18.36 -13.42
N ARG A 553 -23.78 -19.55 -14.00
CA ARG A 553 -23.06 -19.72 -15.27
C ARG A 553 -23.82 -19.11 -16.46
N LEU A 554 -25.14 -19.31 -16.50
CA LEU A 554 -25.97 -18.84 -17.62
C LEU A 554 -26.41 -17.38 -17.49
N PHE A 555 -26.73 -16.93 -16.28
CA PHE A 555 -27.43 -15.66 -16.05
C PHE A 555 -26.66 -14.65 -15.18
N GLY A 556 -25.46 -15.01 -14.73
CA GLY A 556 -24.65 -14.18 -13.84
C GLY A 556 -25.16 -14.17 -12.40
N SER A 557 -24.59 -13.27 -11.61
CA SER A 557 -24.87 -13.16 -10.18
C SER A 557 -26.26 -12.56 -9.91
N VAL A 558 -26.85 -12.94 -8.77
CA VAL A 558 -28.06 -12.29 -8.23
C VAL A 558 -27.89 -10.77 -8.13
N SER A 559 -26.69 -10.33 -7.73
CA SER A 559 -26.37 -8.91 -7.59
C SER A 559 -26.47 -8.17 -8.93
N LEU A 560 -25.94 -8.76 -10.00
CA LEU A 560 -26.05 -8.21 -11.34
C LEU A 560 -27.53 -8.15 -11.79
N PHE A 561 -28.30 -9.21 -11.56
CA PHE A 561 -29.72 -9.28 -11.93
C PHE A 561 -30.55 -8.15 -11.27
N LEU A 562 -30.33 -7.87 -9.99
CA LEU A 562 -31.05 -6.83 -9.25
C LEU A 562 -30.63 -5.40 -9.59
N GLN A 563 -29.49 -5.22 -10.24
CA GLN A 563 -29.00 -3.92 -10.72
C GLN A 563 -29.33 -3.68 -12.19
N SER A 564 -29.84 -4.69 -12.91
CA SER A 564 -30.09 -4.63 -14.35
C SER A 564 -31.52 -4.99 -14.72
N ALA A 565 -31.91 -6.26 -14.59
CA ALA A 565 -33.15 -6.81 -15.12
C ALA A 565 -34.33 -6.72 -14.14
N PHE A 566 -34.07 -6.64 -12.84
CA PHE A 566 -35.12 -6.55 -11.82
C PHE A 566 -34.97 -5.28 -10.97
N THR A 567 -35.96 -4.40 -11.02
CA THR A 567 -36.01 -3.18 -10.21
C THR A 567 -37.30 -3.14 -9.39
N SER A 568 -37.22 -2.68 -8.15
CA SER A 568 -38.40 -2.51 -7.29
C SER A 568 -38.30 -1.22 -6.46
N GLN A 569 -39.44 -0.74 -5.96
CA GLN A 569 -39.54 0.55 -5.24
C GLN A 569 -38.71 0.63 -3.96
N LYS A 570 -38.46 -0.51 -3.30
CA LYS A 570 -37.54 -0.61 -2.16
C LYS A 570 -36.33 -1.42 -2.60
N PRO A 571 -35.10 -0.99 -2.30
CA PRO A 571 -33.91 -1.78 -2.65
C PRO A 571 -34.04 -3.19 -2.09
N ALA A 572 -33.88 -4.19 -2.95
CA ALA A 572 -33.92 -5.59 -2.55
C ALA A 572 -32.81 -5.87 -1.52
N ARG A 573 -33.14 -6.65 -0.49
CA ARG A 573 -32.14 -7.16 0.45
C ARG A 573 -31.62 -8.47 -0.10
N VAL A 574 -30.32 -8.54 -0.36
CA VAL A 574 -29.68 -9.80 -0.78
C VAL A 574 -28.90 -10.35 0.39
N ILE A 575 -28.99 -11.66 0.58
CA ILE A 575 -28.11 -12.37 1.51
C ILE A 575 -26.85 -12.73 0.74
N MET A 576 -25.72 -12.07 1.06
CA MET A 576 -24.38 -12.47 0.61
C MET A 576 -23.60 -12.92 1.84
N ASP A 577 -23.04 -14.13 1.81
CA ASP A 577 -22.28 -14.72 2.92
C ASP A 577 -22.99 -14.66 4.29
N GLY A 578 -24.31 -14.90 4.28
CA GLY A 578 -25.15 -14.88 5.48
C GLY A 578 -25.49 -13.47 6.00
N LYS A 579 -25.07 -12.39 5.33
CA LYS A 579 -25.38 -11.00 5.70
C LYS A 579 -26.34 -10.36 4.70
N ALA A 580 -27.34 -9.65 5.22
CA ALA A 580 -28.23 -8.83 4.40
C ALA A 580 -27.49 -7.58 3.91
N VAL A 581 -27.16 -7.53 2.61
CA VAL A 581 -26.54 -6.40 1.95
C VAL A 581 -27.60 -5.61 1.19
N ARG A 582 -27.58 -4.28 1.35
CA ARG A 582 -28.40 -3.36 0.56
C ARG A 582 -27.61 -3.04 -0.72
N LEU A 583 -28.17 -3.41 -1.86
CA LEU A 583 -27.55 -3.19 -3.16
C LEU A 583 -28.05 -1.86 -3.72
N ASP A 584 -27.46 -0.75 -3.24
CA ASP A 584 -27.62 0.57 -3.84
C ASP A 584 -26.30 0.97 -4.51
N LEU A 585 -26.32 1.23 -5.82
CA LEU A 585 -25.15 1.68 -6.58
C LEU A 585 -24.59 3.00 -6.04
N ALA A 586 -25.40 3.87 -5.44
CA ALA A 586 -24.91 5.10 -4.81
C ALA A 586 -24.05 4.79 -3.57
N GLU A 587 -24.47 3.79 -2.78
CA GLU A 587 -23.84 3.39 -1.51
C GLU A 587 -22.76 2.30 -1.68
N ALA A 588 -22.64 1.71 -2.88
CA ALA A 588 -21.67 0.66 -3.17
C ALA A 588 -20.22 1.18 -3.18
N THR A 589 -19.31 0.40 -2.59
CA THR A 589 -17.87 0.71 -2.59
C THR A 589 -17.28 0.69 -3.99
N LYS A 590 -16.14 1.37 -4.19
CA LYS A 590 -15.39 1.36 -5.47
C LYS A 590 -15.06 -0.07 -5.94
N GLY A 591 -14.72 -0.96 -5.00
CA GLY A 591 -14.43 -2.38 -5.30
C GLY A 591 -15.67 -3.13 -5.79
N MET A 592 -16.81 -2.96 -5.12
CA MET A 592 -18.08 -3.58 -5.52
C MET A 592 -18.55 -3.10 -6.89
N LYS A 593 -18.45 -1.79 -7.16
CA LYS A 593 -18.76 -1.22 -8.48
C LYS A 593 -17.88 -1.84 -9.56
N LYS A 594 -16.56 -1.89 -9.32
CA LYS A 594 -15.62 -2.48 -10.28
C LYS A 594 -15.93 -3.95 -10.57
N ALA A 595 -16.25 -4.75 -9.56
CA ALA A 595 -16.63 -6.15 -9.74
C ALA A 595 -17.92 -6.30 -10.58
N LEU A 596 -18.96 -5.53 -10.26
CA LEU A 596 -20.23 -5.52 -11.00
C LEU A 596 -20.06 -5.10 -12.46
N PHE A 597 -19.30 -4.03 -12.73
CA PHE A 597 -19.05 -3.57 -14.10
C PHE A 597 -18.16 -4.53 -14.89
N ASN A 598 -17.19 -5.18 -14.22
CA ASN A 598 -16.38 -6.22 -14.87
C ASN A 598 -17.21 -7.44 -15.26
N GLU A 599 -18.14 -7.86 -14.41
CA GLU A 599 -19.10 -8.93 -14.70
C GLU A 599 -20.05 -8.53 -15.85
N LEU A 600 -20.63 -7.33 -15.79
CA LEU A 600 -21.57 -6.81 -16.80
C LEU A 600 -20.94 -6.70 -18.20
N ILE A 601 -19.71 -6.18 -18.29
CA ILE A 601 -19.03 -5.94 -19.57
C ILE A 601 -18.31 -7.22 -20.04
N GLY A 602 -18.26 -8.26 -19.20
CA GLY A 602 -17.55 -9.50 -19.51
C GLY A 602 -16.03 -9.31 -19.60
N ASN A 603 -15.47 -8.23 -19.05
CA ASN A 603 -14.03 -7.88 -19.15
C ASN A 603 -13.14 -8.67 -18.17
N GLY A 604 -13.73 -9.53 -17.32
CA GLY A 604 -13.00 -10.33 -16.34
C GLY A 604 -12.28 -11.56 -16.90
N TYR A 605 -12.59 -11.98 -18.13
CA TYR A 605 -12.13 -13.24 -18.71
C TYR A 605 -10.60 -13.39 -18.76
N LEU A 606 -9.86 -12.31 -19.06
CA LEU A 606 -8.39 -12.32 -19.04
C LEU A 606 -7.82 -12.48 -17.63
N GLN A 607 -8.47 -11.89 -16.62
CA GLN A 607 -8.09 -12.08 -15.22
C GLN A 607 -8.33 -13.53 -14.80
N THR A 608 -9.46 -14.11 -15.20
CA THR A 608 -9.77 -15.53 -14.97
C THR A 608 -8.73 -16.45 -15.63
N TYR A 609 -8.33 -16.18 -16.88
CA TYR A 609 -7.24 -16.92 -17.53
C TYR A 609 -5.92 -16.81 -16.77
N SER A 610 -5.59 -15.60 -16.29
CA SER A 610 -4.39 -15.36 -15.49
C SER A 610 -4.41 -16.14 -14.18
N ASP A 611 -5.53 -16.11 -13.46
CA ASP A 611 -5.69 -16.78 -12.17
C ASP A 611 -5.66 -18.31 -12.33
N HIS A 612 -6.29 -18.85 -13.38
CA HIS A 612 -6.22 -20.29 -13.70
C HIS A 612 -4.79 -20.72 -14.06
N SER A 613 -4.11 -19.94 -14.91
CA SER A 613 -2.72 -20.20 -15.27
C SER A 613 -1.80 -20.17 -14.05
N LYS A 614 -2.09 -19.29 -13.09
CA LYS A 614 -1.36 -19.21 -11.82
C LYS A 614 -1.61 -20.45 -10.95
N ASN A 615 -2.87 -20.86 -10.79
CA ASN A 615 -3.21 -22.06 -10.02
C ASN A 615 -2.57 -23.32 -10.61
N GLU A 616 -2.65 -23.51 -11.93
CA GLU A 616 -1.99 -24.63 -12.62
C GLU A 616 -0.46 -24.59 -12.45
N LYS A 617 0.14 -23.40 -12.57
CA LYS A 617 1.57 -23.22 -12.28
C LYS A 617 1.90 -23.64 -10.86
N ASP A 618 1.09 -23.26 -9.88
CA ASP A 618 1.33 -23.56 -8.46
C ASP A 618 1.20 -25.08 -8.19
N ILE A 619 0.23 -25.74 -8.83
CA ILE A 619 0.08 -27.22 -8.79
C ILE A 619 1.32 -27.90 -9.38
N ILE A 620 1.71 -27.54 -10.60
CA ILE A 620 2.88 -28.13 -11.28
C ILE A 620 4.18 -27.83 -10.52
N THR A 621 4.33 -26.64 -9.95
CA THR A 621 5.50 -26.27 -9.13
C THR A 621 5.58 -27.12 -7.86
N LYS A 622 4.43 -27.40 -7.24
CA LYS A 622 4.35 -28.30 -6.08
C LYS A 622 4.76 -29.72 -6.45
N ASP A 623 4.30 -30.23 -7.58
CA ASP A 623 4.65 -31.56 -8.08
C ASP A 623 6.14 -31.66 -8.44
N LEU A 624 6.70 -30.65 -9.11
CA LEU A 624 8.14 -30.56 -9.40
C LEU A 624 9.00 -30.54 -8.13
N ASN A 625 8.58 -29.81 -7.10
CA ASN A 625 9.28 -29.82 -5.81
C ASN A 625 9.21 -31.20 -5.14
N ASN A 626 8.06 -31.87 -5.18
CA ASN A 626 7.92 -33.22 -4.64
C ASN A 626 8.84 -34.21 -5.37
N ASP A 627 8.94 -34.11 -6.70
CA ASP A 627 9.81 -34.99 -7.48
C ASP A 627 11.29 -34.66 -7.29
N ARG A 628 11.67 -33.38 -7.13
CA ARG A 628 13.03 -33.00 -6.72
C ARG A 628 13.42 -33.61 -5.37
N ILE A 629 12.54 -33.53 -4.38
CA ILE A 629 12.77 -34.11 -3.05
C ILE A 629 12.96 -35.65 -3.16
N LYS A 630 12.18 -36.32 -4.01
CA LYS A 630 12.36 -37.77 -4.25
C LYS A 630 13.71 -38.07 -4.90
N ILE A 631 14.15 -37.27 -5.87
CA ILE A 631 15.45 -37.43 -6.53
C ILE A 631 16.58 -37.25 -5.51
N GLU A 632 16.56 -36.19 -4.69
CA GLU A 632 17.57 -35.97 -3.65
C GLU A 632 17.61 -37.13 -2.63
N LEU A 633 16.46 -37.67 -2.24
CA LEU A 633 16.37 -38.82 -1.35
C LEU A 633 17.01 -40.08 -1.98
N LEU A 634 16.71 -40.35 -3.26
CA LEU A 634 17.27 -41.49 -3.99
C LEU A 634 18.79 -41.33 -4.23
N GLU A 635 19.27 -40.13 -4.53
CA GLU A 635 20.69 -39.83 -4.65
C GLU A 635 21.43 -40.01 -3.31
N GLY A 636 20.83 -39.57 -2.20
CA GLY A 636 21.36 -39.78 -0.86
C GLY A 636 21.45 -41.27 -0.48
N GLN A 637 20.42 -42.06 -0.81
CA GLN A 637 20.43 -43.51 -0.61
C GLN A 637 21.49 -44.21 -1.46
N THR A 638 21.68 -43.74 -2.70
CA THR A 638 22.69 -44.30 -3.62
C THR A 638 24.11 -44.00 -3.13
N LYS A 639 24.37 -42.79 -2.61
CA LYS A 639 25.66 -42.41 -2.00
C LYS A 639 25.99 -43.18 -0.72
N ALA A 640 24.99 -43.54 0.08
CA ALA A 640 25.18 -44.32 1.32
C ALA A 640 25.27 -45.85 1.10
N GLY A 641 25.03 -46.33 -0.13
CA GLY A 641 25.09 -47.75 -0.50
C GLY A 641 26.44 -48.43 -0.25
N PRO A 642 27.59 -47.81 -0.59
CA PRO A 642 28.91 -48.39 -0.34
C PRO A 642 29.22 -48.58 1.16
N ASP A 643 28.90 -47.58 1.99
CA ASP A 643 29.18 -47.62 3.43
C ASP A 643 28.35 -48.70 4.14
N LYS A 644 27.07 -48.83 3.81
CA LYS A 644 26.22 -49.92 4.32
C LYS A 644 26.70 -51.30 3.89
N ARG A 645 27.32 -51.43 2.70
CA ARG A 645 27.95 -52.68 2.25
C ARG A 645 29.20 -53.01 3.06
N GLY A 646 29.98 -51.99 3.42
CA GLY A 646 31.13 -52.11 4.32
C GLY A 646 30.73 -52.54 5.74
N GLU A 647 29.69 -51.93 6.30
CA GLU A 647 29.15 -52.31 7.61
C GLU A 647 28.63 -53.76 7.63
N LEU A 648 27.96 -54.21 6.56
CA LEU A 648 27.47 -55.59 6.44
C LEU A 648 28.63 -56.60 6.48
N LEU A 649 29.73 -56.33 5.77
CA LEU A 649 30.93 -57.19 5.75
C LEU A 649 31.61 -57.25 7.13
N LEU A 650 31.64 -56.14 7.86
CA LEU A 650 32.16 -56.09 9.23
C LEU A 650 31.27 -56.89 10.21
N LEU A 651 29.94 -56.80 10.04
CA LEU A 651 28.98 -57.57 10.82
C LEU A 651 29.08 -59.08 10.56
N GLU A 652 29.25 -59.49 9.29
CA GLU A 652 29.51 -60.90 8.94
C GLU A 652 30.80 -61.40 9.59
N SER A 653 31.88 -60.62 9.51
CA SER A 653 33.16 -60.98 10.15
C SER A 653 33.03 -61.10 11.68
N SER A 654 32.25 -60.21 12.30
CA SER A 654 32.00 -60.24 13.74
C SER A 654 31.11 -61.42 14.16
N LYS A 655 30.12 -61.78 13.33
CA LYS A 655 29.29 -62.97 13.53
C LYS A 655 30.16 -64.23 13.54
N ASP A 656 31.03 -64.38 12.54
CA ASP A 656 31.91 -65.56 12.43
C ASP A 656 32.83 -65.67 13.66
N ALA A 657 33.41 -64.57 14.12
CA ALA A 657 34.23 -64.54 15.34
C ALA A 657 33.42 -64.91 16.60
N THR A 658 32.18 -64.44 16.70
CA THR A 658 31.29 -64.74 17.83
C THR A 658 30.88 -66.20 17.85
N GLU A 659 30.63 -66.80 16.68
CA GLU A 659 30.26 -68.21 16.52
C GLU A 659 31.39 -69.14 16.98
N VAL A 660 32.64 -68.83 16.63
CA VAL A 660 33.84 -69.53 17.15
C VAL A 660 33.94 -69.40 18.67
N THR A 661 33.67 -68.22 19.22
CA THR A 661 33.74 -67.98 20.67
C THR A 661 32.64 -68.73 21.42
N PHE A 662 31.43 -68.79 20.85
CA PHE A 662 30.30 -69.52 21.40
C PHE A 662 30.57 -71.02 21.48
N GLU A 663 31.11 -71.63 20.42
CA GLU A 663 31.47 -73.06 20.46
C GLU A 663 32.55 -73.35 21.51
N ASN A 664 33.57 -72.48 21.65
CA ASN A 664 34.58 -72.63 22.71
C ASN A 664 33.97 -72.56 24.13
N ILE A 665 33.03 -71.63 24.37
CA ILE A 665 32.34 -71.50 25.66
C ILE A 665 31.47 -72.73 25.93
N LYS A 666 30.76 -73.22 24.91
CA LYS A 666 29.92 -74.41 25.01
C LYS A 666 30.72 -75.66 25.37
N THR A 667 31.90 -75.84 24.78
CA THR A 667 32.82 -76.95 25.15
C THR A 667 33.25 -76.84 26.61
N LYS A 668 33.71 -75.66 27.04
CA LYS A 668 34.07 -75.43 28.47
C LYS A 668 32.88 -75.62 29.42
N GLY A 669 31.68 -75.22 29.00
CA GLY A 669 30.46 -75.41 29.77
C GLY A 669 30.11 -76.90 29.98
N MET A 670 30.34 -77.73 28.96
CA MET A 670 30.19 -79.18 29.09
C MET A 670 31.20 -79.77 30.09
N GLU A 671 32.47 -79.36 30.02
CA GLU A 671 33.50 -79.80 30.97
C GLU A 671 33.18 -79.41 32.43
N ILE A 672 32.72 -78.16 32.64
CA ILE A 672 32.32 -77.69 33.96
C ILE A 672 31.10 -78.48 34.46
N LYS A 673 30.13 -78.78 33.59
CA LYS A 673 28.96 -79.57 33.98
C LYS A 673 29.35 -80.97 34.47
N GLU A 674 30.27 -81.64 33.78
CA GLU A 674 30.80 -82.93 34.22
C GLU A 674 31.50 -82.83 35.58
N GLN A 675 32.29 -81.76 35.81
CA GLN A 675 32.94 -81.52 37.10
C GLN A 675 31.93 -81.26 38.23
N VAL A 676 30.86 -80.50 37.95
CA VAL A 676 29.80 -80.21 38.92
C VAL A 676 29.01 -81.47 39.27
N GLU A 677 28.69 -82.32 38.29
CA GLU A 677 28.04 -83.61 38.55
C GLU A 677 28.93 -84.51 39.43
N ALA A 678 30.24 -84.58 39.15
CA ALA A 678 31.19 -85.32 39.97
C ALA A 678 31.30 -84.76 41.41
N LEU A 679 31.22 -83.43 41.58
CA LEU A 679 31.20 -82.78 42.90
C LEU A 679 29.88 -82.99 43.63
N SER A 680 28.75 -82.99 42.94
CA SER A 680 27.43 -83.26 43.53
C SER A 680 27.40 -84.64 44.19
N ILE A 681 27.93 -85.66 43.50
CA ILE A 681 28.06 -87.01 44.05
C ILE A 681 28.90 -87.02 45.35
N LYS A 682 29.94 -86.18 45.43
CA LYS A 682 30.75 -86.03 46.66
C LYS A 682 30.00 -85.28 47.77
N VAL A 683 29.21 -84.26 47.42
CA VAL A 683 28.40 -83.50 48.38
C VAL A 683 27.31 -84.37 48.99
N ASP A 684 26.65 -85.21 48.19
CA ASP A 684 25.62 -86.12 48.68
C ASP A 684 26.21 -87.16 49.64
N LYS A 685 27.39 -87.72 49.31
CA LYS A 685 28.16 -88.54 50.27
C LYS A 685 28.50 -87.78 51.56
N ASN A 686 28.89 -86.52 51.47
CA ASN A 686 29.20 -85.72 52.65
C ASN A 686 27.95 -85.38 53.48
N LYS A 687 26.77 -85.25 52.87
CA LYS A 687 25.50 -85.08 53.58
C LYS A 687 25.12 -86.35 54.33
N GLU A 688 25.27 -87.53 53.72
CA GLU A 688 25.07 -88.82 54.40
C GLU A 688 25.98 -88.92 55.63
N ILE A 689 27.27 -88.60 55.48
CA ILE A 689 28.22 -88.57 56.59
C ILE A 689 27.78 -87.59 57.68
N ARG A 690 27.34 -86.38 57.32
CA ARG A 690 26.84 -85.40 58.30
C ARG A 690 25.57 -85.85 59.01
N THR A 691 24.63 -86.49 58.32
CA THR A 691 23.45 -87.05 58.98
C THR A 691 23.83 -88.17 59.95
N SER A 692 24.83 -88.99 59.62
CA SER A 692 25.40 -89.96 60.55
C SER A 692 26.04 -89.28 61.78
N ILE A 693 26.74 -88.15 61.59
CA ILE A 693 27.32 -87.37 62.69
C ILE A 693 26.25 -86.70 63.56
N ASP A 694 25.22 -86.09 62.96
CA ASP A 694 24.14 -85.43 63.70
C ASP A 694 23.31 -86.43 64.51
N ASN A 695 23.08 -87.63 63.97
CA ASN A 695 22.44 -88.72 64.71
C ASN A 695 23.32 -89.17 65.90
N ALA A 696 24.62 -89.33 65.71
CA ALA A 696 25.55 -89.63 66.81
C ALA A 696 25.62 -88.49 67.85
N THR A 697 25.51 -87.24 67.42
CA THR A 697 25.52 -86.06 68.31
C THR A 697 24.21 -85.96 69.12
N LYS A 698 23.07 -86.27 68.51
CA LYS A 698 21.77 -86.37 69.23
C LYS A 698 21.77 -87.48 70.28
N GLU A 699 22.38 -88.64 69.98
CA GLU A 699 22.57 -89.69 70.98
C GLU A 699 23.46 -89.22 72.14
N ILE A 700 24.53 -88.46 71.87
CA ILE A 700 25.40 -87.90 72.92
C ILE A 700 24.65 -86.85 73.76
N THR A 701 23.76 -86.05 73.17
CA THR A 701 23.02 -85.01 73.88
C THR A 701 21.93 -85.60 74.80
N SER A 702 21.38 -86.78 74.49
CA SER A 702 20.45 -87.49 75.39
C SER A 702 21.13 -88.12 76.62
N TYR A 703 22.46 -88.09 76.72
CA TYR A 703 23.21 -88.53 77.91
C TYR A 703 23.56 -87.40 78.89
N HIS A 704 23.07 -86.17 78.68
CA HIS A 704 23.36 -85.02 79.55
C HIS A 704 22.14 -84.41 80.29
N ASP A 705 20.95 -85.01 80.14
CA ASP A 705 19.79 -84.75 81.00
C ASP A 705 19.28 -86.11 81.57
N GLU A 706 19.74 -86.45 82.78
CA GLU A 706 19.30 -87.53 83.71
C GLU A 706 19.39 -89.03 83.33
#